data_AF-A0A3M1LGJ7-F1
#
_entry.id   AF-A0A3M1LGJ7-F1
#
_cell.length_a   1.000
_cell.length_b   1.000
_cell.length_c   1.000
_cell.angle_alpha   90.00
_cell.angle_beta   90.00
_cell.angle_gamma   90.00
#
_symmetry.space_group_name_H-M   'P 1'
#
loop_
_entity.id
_entity.type
_entity.pdbx_description
1 polymer ?
#
loop_
_entity_poly.entity_id
_entity_poly.type
_entity_poly.pdbx_seq_one_letter_code
_entity_poly.pdbx_strand_id
1 'polypeptide(L)'
;PNNTGRRTTETGWGRVPLTQQITTAFDIDPENRRAQDVGLDGMPDSLERQKFNWYLNRLQGNIAPDVLDSILQDPSNDNFRHFRDYPDGTPVEQRYSRFYGTEGNSPPQEGSSFVVSSTTLPDGEDLDRDRTLNETESYFQYRIPIRFDGSRGIDVDSNPFITESIESEDGRRIWYRFRVPLNLLDGNPNFRRVGGIQDFRSIRFIRMYFKEFERKMNFRFARLELVRNQWRRYRQALGDRCASLGVEEDSGTEFDVDAVNIEENSTRAPFGYTLPPGITRERALGVNLNALQNEQALTLSVCNLEDGDARGIYKIVDLDMRVFKKLRMFVHAEEKTDCDAGGTQLDDGDLTVFIRLGSDFQKNYYEYELPLAISRDFTVPYTDPAYQRVVWRAENDFDVDLQKFVELKLLRNKSGAPVSKLFALPPDDPTVERGTFKIIGNPSLGLVKSVMIGIRNPSARAECNGAPNDDGLAHSVEVWVNELRVSGLDERGGVAATARADFQLADFGSLSFSGRVSSIGWGGLDQQLDQRAKEEIIQYDVASNVELGKFFPENSGLRIPFFFQFSQDIRNPQFDPYDLDVELKEKLNETPDPHARDSIREQAQTVTTIKSLNFTNVRKERTRQDKKPMPWDVANFSLTYAYDQTESRDPIIEQDVLTRHRAALDYQYQRKVKYIEPLKNAIEKDKYLKFITGMNFNPLPNSFGFSTELDRRFNETKYRFAGTNPLFNTYFNKQFLWNRSYDLQWDLTRNL
;
A
#
# COMPACT_ATOMS: atom_id res chain seq x y z
N PRO A 1 33.62 -31.06 23.58
CA PRO A 1 33.64 -30.11 24.72
C PRO A 1 34.07 -30.77 26.04
N ASN A 2 35.07 -30.19 26.73
CA ASN A 2 35.50 -30.61 28.07
C ASN A 2 34.49 -30.33 29.20
N ASN A 3 33.26 -29.94 28.86
CA ASN A 3 32.16 -29.92 29.82
C ASN A 3 31.64 -31.35 30.04
N THR A 4 32.26 -32.04 30.99
CA THR A 4 31.78 -33.30 31.56
C THR A 4 30.32 -33.13 32.00
N GLY A 5 29.36 -33.70 31.27
CA GLY A 5 27.95 -33.72 31.67
C GLY A 5 26.90 -33.52 30.57
N ARG A 6 27.28 -33.11 29.34
CA ARG A 6 26.29 -33.06 28.24
C ARG A 6 25.98 -34.48 27.75
N ARG A 7 24.72 -34.88 27.86
CA ARG A 7 24.23 -36.16 27.36
C ARG A 7 24.20 -36.14 25.82
N THR A 8 24.75 -37.18 25.22
CA THR A 8 24.72 -37.41 23.77
C THR A 8 24.04 -38.75 23.50
N THR A 9 23.45 -38.92 22.32
CA THR A 9 22.97 -40.21 21.83
C THR A 9 23.60 -40.54 20.49
N GLU A 10 23.75 -41.82 20.22
CA GLU A 10 24.21 -42.34 18.94
C GLU A 10 23.01 -42.54 18.01
N THR A 11 23.13 -42.11 16.76
CA THR A 11 22.16 -42.33 15.67
C THR A 11 22.80 -43.20 14.59
N GLY A 12 22.06 -43.46 13.50
CA GLY A 12 22.62 -44.13 12.32
C GLY A 12 23.69 -43.30 11.60
N TRP A 13 23.64 -41.97 11.73
CA TRP A 13 24.52 -41.02 11.04
C TRP A 13 25.69 -40.58 11.90
N GLY A 14 25.53 -40.50 13.22
CA GLY A 14 26.64 -40.13 14.10
C GLY A 14 26.23 -39.93 15.55
N ARG A 15 26.82 -38.94 16.21
CA ARG A 15 26.65 -38.63 17.62
C ARG A 15 26.00 -37.25 17.80
N VAL A 16 24.76 -37.23 18.29
CA VAL A 16 23.99 -35.99 18.46
C VAL A 16 23.83 -35.58 19.93
N PRO A 17 23.82 -34.28 20.26
CA PRO A 17 23.57 -33.78 21.61
C PRO A 17 22.08 -33.88 21.97
N LEU A 18 21.75 -34.32 23.20
CA LEU A 18 20.36 -34.39 23.71
C LEU A 18 19.87 -33.08 24.36
N THR A 19 20.73 -32.07 24.43
CA THR A 19 20.43 -30.78 25.05
C THR A 19 20.00 -29.76 23.99
N GLN A 20 18.94 -29.00 24.26
CA GLN A 20 18.53 -27.92 23.38
C GLN A 20 19.65 -26.87 23.25
N GLN A 21 19.92 -26.44 22.02
CA GLN A 21 20.87 -25.39 21.72
C GLN A 21 20.32 -24.04 22.17
N ILE A 22 21.02 -23.38 23.10
CA ILE A 22 20.66 -22.03 23.58
C ILE A 22 21.29 -20.95 22.68
N THR A 23 22.52 -21.20 22.21
CA THR A 23 23.30 -20.29 21.38
C THR A 23 23.99 -21.04 20.24
N THR A 24 23.95 -20.47 19.05
CA THR A 24 24.60 -20.99 17.83
C THR A 24 26.01 -20.38 17.68
N ALA A 25 26.92 -20.72 18.59
CA ALA A 25 28.29 -20.23 18.59
C ALA A 25 29.25 -21.27 19.16
N PHE A 26 30.48 -21.27 18.64
CA PHE A 26 31.59 -22.05 19.19
C PHE A 26 32.10 -21.46 20.51
N ASP A 27 32.80 -22.29 21.28
CA ASP A 27 33.61 -21.82 22.40
C ASP A 27 34.78 -20.95 21.89
N ILE A 28 35.30 -20.08 22.77
CA ILE A 28 36.48 -19.25 22.52
C ILE A 28 37.75 -20.09 22.66
N ASP A 29 37.73 -21.14 23.49
CA ASP A 29 38.85 -22.05 23.67
C ASP A 29 39.13 -22.86 22.38
N PRO A 30 40.33 -22.73 21.76
CA PRO A 30 40.72 -23.46 20.55
C PRO A 30 40.58 -24.98 20.64
N GLU A 31 40.88 -25.58 21.80
CA GLU A 31 40.78 -27.04 21.99
C GLU A 31 39.32 -27.49 22.01
N ASN A 32 38.46 -26.71 22.69
CA ASN A 32 37.02 -26.99 22.69
C ASN A 32 36.41 -26.81 21.31
N ARG A 33 36.89 -25.81 20.54
CA ARG A 33 36.42 -25.56 19.17
C ARG A 33 36.79 -26.71 18.24
N ARG A 34 38.02 -27.21 18.28
CA ARG A 34 38.42 -28.41 17.51
C ARG A 34 37.57 -29.64 17.83
N ALA A 35 37.11 -29.77 19.07
CA ALA A 35 36.20 -30.84 19.48
C ALA A 35 34.71 -30.53 19.25
N GLN A 36 34.37 -29.38 18.67
CA GLN A 36 33.00 -28.96 18.31
C GLN A 36 32.82 -28.91 16.80
N ASP A 37 33.85 -28.51 16.06
CA ASP A 37 33.92 -28.39 14.60
C ASP A 37 34.24 -29.75 13.95
N VAL A 38 33.34 -30.71 14.15
CA VAL A 38 33.47 -32.12 13.74
C VAL A 38 32.29 -32.52 12.85
N GLY A 39 31.86 -31.62 11.98
CA GLY A 39 30.80 -31.92 11.01
C GLY A 39 29.38 -32.03 11.57
N LEU A 40 28.45 -32.37 10.68
CA LEU A 40 27.04 -32.62 11.01
C LEU A 40 26.82 -33.96 11.73
N ASP A 41 27.77 -34.89 11.61
CA ASP A 41 27.71 -36.19 12.25
C ASP A 41 28.13 -36.13 13.74
N GLY A 42 28.84 -35.08 14.16
CA GLY A 42 29.28 -34.86 15.53
C GLY A 42 30.45 -35.76 15.94
N MET A 43 31.22 -36.30 14.99
CA MET A 43 32.33 -37.22 15.25
C MET A 43 33.56 -36.83 14.42
N PRO A 44 34.76 -36.78 15.01
CA PRO A 44 35.99 -36.66 14.22
C PRO A 44 36.28 -37.96 13.45
N ASP A 45 37.00 -37.88 12.34
CA ASP A 45 37.46 -39.01 11.49
C ASP A 45 37.82 -40.31 12.25
N SER A 46 38.48 -40.18 13.41
CA SER A 46 38.90 -41.31 14.24
C SER A 46 37.76 -42.13 14.84
N LEU A 47 36.64 -41.48 15.15
CA LEU A 47 35.40 -42.09 15.62
C LEU A 47 34.56 -42.57 14.43
N GLU A 48 34.56 -41.83 13.32
CA GLU A 48 33.90 -42.26 12.08
C GLU A 48 34.43 -43.61 11.59
N ARG A 49 35.77 -43.80 11.59
CA ARG A 49 36.39 -45.09 11.24
C ARG A 49 35.88 -46.25 12.08
N GLN A 50 35.58 -46.01 13.35
CA GLN A 50 35.02 -47.02 14.25
C GLN A 50 33.54 -47.27 13.96
N LYS A 51 32.77 -46.20 13.76
CA LYS A 51 31.33 -46.25 13.45
C LYS A 51 31.05 -46.96 12.12
N PHE A 52 31.78 -46.58 11.07
CA PHE A 52 31.61 -47.06 9.70
C PHE A 52 32.54 -48.23 9.36
N ASN A 53 33.14 -48.88 10.37
CA ASN A 53 34.02 -50.04 10.18
C ASN A 53 33.35 -51.17 9.35
N TRP A 54 32.03 -51.33 9.48
CA TRP A 54 31.26 -52.30 8.69
C TRP A 54 31.30 -52.03 7.18
N TYR A 55 31.36 -50.76 6.76
CA TYR A 55 31.45 -50.33 5.36
C TYR A 55 32.90 -50.39 4.88
N LEU A 56 33.83 -49.90 5.70
CA LEU A 56 35.26 -49.90 5.38
C LEU A 56 35.79 -51.33 5.14
N ASN A 57 35.37 -52.31 5.94
CA ASN A 57 35.74 -53.71 5.74
C ASN A 57 35.16 -54.33 4.45
N ARG A 58 34.05 -53.82 3.91
CA ARG A 58 33.48 -54.29 2.63
C ARG A 58 34.23 -53.74 1.42
N LEU A 59 34.86 -52.58 1.56
CA LEU A 59 35.66 -51.97 0.50
C LEU A 59 37.03 -52.63 0.35
N GLN A 60 37.56 -53.18 1.44
CA GLN A 60 38.83 -53.90 1.45
C GLN A 60 38.80 -55.06 0.45
N GLY A 61 39.69 -55.01 -0.55
CA GLY A 61 39.84 -56.01 -1.60
C GLY A 61 39.03 -55.75 -2.89
N ASN A 62 38.14 -54.76 -2.91
CA ASN A 62 37.29 -54.45 -4.07
C ASN A 62 37.66 -53.15 -4.80
N ILE A 63 38.57 -52.34 -4.22
CA ILE A 63 38.93 -51.00 -4.72
C ILE A 63 40.46 -50.86 -4.72
N ALA A 64 40.98 -49.98 -5.59
CA ALA A 64 42.39 -49.63 -5.64
C ALA A 64 42.89 -49.09 -4.27
N PRO A 65 44.13 -49.44 -3.86
CA PRO A 65 44.65 -49.10 -2.52
C PRO A 65 44.66 -47.59 -2.21
N ASP A 66 44.98 -46.77 -3.20
CA ASP A 66 45.02 -45.30 -3.10
C ASP A 66 43.64 -44.69 -2.81
N VAL A 67 42.59 -45.23 -3.43
CA VAL A 67 41.21 -44.80 -3.17
C VAL A 67 40.76 -45.25 -1.79
N LEU A 68 41.11 -46.48 -1.38
CA LEU A 68 40.81 -46.98 -0.03
C LEU A 68 41.48 -46.10 1.03
N ASP A 69 42.73 -45.72 0.83
CA ASP A 69 43.45 -44.82 1.73
C ASP A 69 42.78 -43.44 1.82
N SER A 70 42.25 -42.92 0.71
CA SER A 70 41.50 -41.65 0.73
C SER A 70 40.19 -41.74 1.52
N ILE A 71 39.48 -42.87 1.46
CA ILE A 71 38.23 -43.09 2.21
C ILE A 71 38.52 -43.33 3.69
N LEU A 72 39.63 -43.99 4.02
CA LEU A 72 40.04 -44.20 5.41
C LEU A 72 40.46 -42.89 6.10
N GLN A 73 40.97 -41.93 5.33
CA GLN A 73 41.31 -40.60 5.84
C GLN A 73 40.08 -39.79 6.21
N ASP A 74 38.97 -39.96 5.47
CA ASP A 74 37.77 -39.13 5.56
C ASP A 74 36.51 -39.98 5.30
N PRO A 75 36.10 -40.87 6.24
CA PRO A 75 35.02 -41.81 6.02
C PRO A 75 33.65 -41.19 5.69
N SER A 76 33.28 -40.05 6.32
CA SER A 76 32.05 -39.33 6.02
C SER A 76 32.17 -38.36 4.84
N ASN A 77 33.38 -38.11 4.34
CA ASN A 77 33.66 -37.19 3.23
C ASN A 77 33.16 -35.76 3.52
N ASP A 78 33.38 -35.27 4.74
CA ASP A 78 32.95 -33.96 5.19
C ASP A 78 34.12 -33.09 5.67
N ASN A 79 35.37 -33.56 5.55
CA ASN A 79 36.55 -32.78 5.85
C ASN A 79 36.70 -31.52 4.97
N PHE A 80 36.85 -30.37 5.62
CA PHE A 80 37.10 -29.09 4.97
C PHE A 80 38.56 -28.95 4.50
N ARG A 81 38.73 -28.35 3.33
CA ARG A 81 40.02 -27.85 2.87
C ARG A 81 39.88 -26.48 2.22
N HIS A 82 40.66 -25.51 2.68
CA HIS A 82 40.62 -24.18 2.12
C HIS A 82 41.19 -24.17 0.69
N PHE A 83 40.59 -23.39 -0.22
CA PHE A 83 40.97 -23.38 -1.65
C PHE A 83 42.42 -22.92 -1.91
N ARG A 84 43.07 -22.29 -0.93
CA ARG A 84 44.47 -21.85 -0.98
C ARG A 84 45.48 -22.92 -0.55
N ASP A 85 45.03 -23.99 0.11
CA ASP A 85 45.91 -25.06 0.58
C ASP A 85 46.24 -26.06 -0.54
N TYR A 86 45.68 -25.84 -1.73
CA TYR A 86 45.98 -26.59 -2.93
C TYR A 86 47.23 -26.03 -3.62
N PRO A 87 48.07 -26.89 -4.23
CA PRO A 87 49.26 -26.45 -4.96
C PRO A 87 48.95 -25.41 -6.05
N ASP A 88 49.91 -24.51 -6.29
CA ASP A 88 49.87 -23.58 -7.41
C ASP A 88 49.74 -24.34 -8.74
N GLY A 89 48.84 -23.87 -9.61
CA GLY A 89 48.49 -24.55 -10.87
C GLY A 89 47.33 -25.55 -10.78
N THR A 90 46.84 -25.90 -9.58
CA THR A 90 45.60 -26.69 -9.43
C THR A 90 44.41 -25.94 -10.04
N PRO A 91 43.60 -26.56 -10.92
CA PRO A 91 42.42 -25.93 -11.51
C PRO A 91 41.44 -25.42 -10.46
N VAL A 92 40.76 -24.30 -10.73
CA VAL A 92 39.89 -23.61 -9.77
C VAL A 92 38.78 -24.55 -9.27
N GLU A 93 38.15 -25.31 -10.15
CA GLU A 93 37.10 -26.27 -9.80
C GLU A 93 37.58 -27.38 -8.86
N GLN A 94 38.86 -27.74 -8.92
CA GLN A 94 39.44 -28.74 -8.02
C GLN A 94 39.78 -28.12 -6.66
N ARG A 95 40.19 -26.84 -6.63
CA ARG A 95 40.46 -26.11 -5.37
C ARG A 95 39.22 -25.96 -4.48
N TYR A 96 38.04 -25.83 -5.08
CA TYR A 96 36.78 -25.71 -4.34
C TYR A 96 36.11 -27.05 -4.01
N SER A 97 36.69 -28.19 -4.42
CA SER A 97 36.05 -29.50 -4.27
C SER A 97 35.76 -29.92 -2.83
N ARG A 98 36.59 -29.48 -1.86
CA ARG A 98 36.42 -29.76 -0.42
C ARG A 98 36.19 -28.50 0.42
N PHE A 99 35.89 -27.37 -0.23
CA PHE A 99 35.68 -26.09 0.48
C PHE A 99 34.35 -26.06 1.27
N TYR A 100 33.41 -26.93 0.93
CA TYR A 100 32.10 -27.03 1.57
C TYR A 100 32.01 -28.16 2.61
N GLY A 101 33.15 -28.76 3.00
CA GLY A 101 33.19 -29.68 4.13
C GLY A 101 32.75 -29.02 5.43
N THR A 102 32.20 -29.81 6.34
CA THR A 102 31.69 -29.38 7.66
C THR A 102 32.66 -29.69 8.80
N GLU A 103 33.52 -30.69 8.69
CA GLU A 103 34.58 -30.93 9.70
C GLU A 103 35.75 -29.96 9.46
N GLY A 104 36.11 -29.17 10.48
CA GLY A 104 37.28 -28.29 10.45
C GLY A 104 37.12 -27.03 9.61
N ASN A 105 35.89 -26.60 9.32
CA ASN A 105 35.60 -25.46 8.44
C ASN A 105 35.64 -24.10 9.16
N SER A 106 35.70 -24.13 10.50
CA SER A 106 35.66 -22.99 11.40
C SER A 106 36.87 -22.92 12.35
N PRO A 107 38.12 -23.07 11.86
CA PRO A 107 39.31 -23.07 12.72
C PRO A 107 39.46 -21.75 13.50
N PRO A 108 40.04 -21.80 14.71
CA PRO A 108 40.37 -20.59 15.47
C PRO A 108 41.38 -19.73 14.69
N GLN A 109 41.27 -18.40 14.78
CA GLN A 109 42.14 -17.49 14.04
C GLN A 109 43.53 -17.41 14.69
N GLU A 110 44.45 -18.26 14.25
CA GLU A 110 45.83 -18.31 14.74
C GLU A 110 46.75 -17.33 14.00
N GLY A 111 46.51 -16.02 14.13
CA GLY A 111 47.47 -14.97 13.75
C GLY A 111 47.95 -14.92 12.28
N SER A 112 47.36 -15.72 11.38
CA SER A 112 47.67 -15.72 9.96
C SER A 112 47.17 -14.44 9.29
N SER A 113 47.92 -13.91 8.31
CA SER A 113 47.53 -12.73 7.52
C SER A 113 46.26 -12.95 6.68
N PHE A 114 45.75 -14.18 6.63
CA PHE A 114 44.57 -14.57 5.87
C PHE A 114 43.62 -15.37 6.74
N VAL A 115 42.32 -15.19 6.49
CA VAL A 115 41.25 -16.00 7.06
C VAL A 115 41.26 -17.35 6.34
N VAL A 116 41.40 -18.43 7.10
CA VAL A 116 41.43 -19.82 6.59
C VAL A 116 40.14 -20.59 6.88
N SER A 117 39.16 -19.96 7.54
CA SER A 117 37.84 -20.51 7.84
C SER A 117 36.82 -20.19 6.74
N SER A 118 35.89 -21.09 6.46
CA SER A 118 34.73 -20.81 5.60
C SER A 118 33.60 -20.11 6.38
N THR A 119 33.44 -20.42 7.66
CA THR A 119 32.43 -19.84 8.56
C THR A 119 32.97 -19.70 9.98
N THR A 120 32.24 -18.98 10.83
CA THR A 120 32.50 -18.87 12.28
C THR A 120 31.34 -19.38 13.13
N LEU A 121 30.28 -19.85 12.46
CA LEU A 121 29.08 -20.40 13.06
C LEU A 121 29.17 -21.92 13.03
N PRO A 122 28.73 -22.62 14.08
CA PRO A 122 28.58 -24.07 14.03
C PRO A 122 27.64 -24.49 12.91
N ASP A 123 28.01 -25.55 12.18
CA ASP A 123 27.11 -26.20 11.25
C ASP A 123 25.96 -26.88 12.01
N GLY A 124 24.75 -26.71 11.51
CA GLY A 124 23.55 -27.26 12.14
C GLY A 124 22.47 -27.56 11.11
N GLU A 125 21.51 -28.40 11.51
CA GLU A 125 20.40 -28.85 10.65
C GLU A 125 19.26 -27.81 10.55
N ASP A 126 19.33 -26.73 11.32
CA ASP A 126 18.39 -25.61 11.31
C ASP A 126 18.86 -24.52 10.33
N LEU A 127 18.26 -24.49 9.13
CA LEU A 127 18.63 -23.58 8.05
C LEU A 127 18.01 -22.18 8.20
N ASP A 128 16.77 -22.05 8.69
CA ASP A 128 16.08 -20.76 8.86
C ASP A 128 16.25 -20.14 10.26
N ARG A 129 16.95 -20.85 11.16
CA ARG A 129 17.29 -20.41 12.53
C ARG A 129 16.06 -20.24 13.41
N ASP A 130 15.00 -20.99 13.14
CA ASP A 130 13.76 -20.97 13.94
C ASP A 130 13.86 -21.80 15.23
N ARG A 131 15.02 -22.45 15.46
CA ARG A 131 15.38 -23.33 16.58
C ARG A 131 14.58 -24.62 16.62
N THR A 132 13.96 -24.99 15.52
CA THR A 132 13.23 -26.24 15.35
C THR A 132 13.72 -26.96 14.08
N LEU A 133 13.50 -28.27 14.01
CA LEU A 133 13.75 -29.03 12.80
C LEU A 133 12.43 -29.18 12.05
N ASN A 134 12.36 -28.58 10.87
CA ASN A 134 11.18 -28.67 10.01
C ASN A 134 11.22 -29.97 9.18
N GLU A 135 10.75 -31.08 9.74
CA GLU A 135 10.76 -32.41 9.10
C GLU A 135 9.62 -32.63 8.07
N THR A 136 8.74 -31.64 7.89
CA THR A 136 7.59 -31.78 6.98
C THR A 136 8.04 -31.64 5.52
N GLU A 137 8.00 -32.73 4.76
CA GLU A 137 8.27 -32.74 3.32
C GLU A 137 7.00 -32.42 2.52
N SER A 138 6.71 -31.12 2.37
CA SER A 138 5.62 -30.60 1.55
C SER A 138 6.15 -29.51 0.62
N TYR A 139 6.20 -29.78 -0.69
CA TYR A 139 6.90 -28.93 -1.65
C TYR A 139 6.37 -29.02 -3.07
N PHE A 140 6.71 -27.99 -3.86
CA PHE A 140 6.53 -27.95 -5.31
C PHE A 140 7.83 -28.40 -5.99
N GLN A 141 7.75 -29.42 -6.83
CA GLN A 141 8.88 -29.96 -7.57
C GLN A 141 8.83 -29.51 -9.03
N TYR A 142 9.92 -28.90 -9.50
CA TYR A 142 10.13 -28.54 -10.90
C TYR A 142 11.28 -29.37 -11.46
N ARG A 143 11.00 -30.15 -12.51
CA ARG A 143 12.01 -30.95 -13.20
C ARG A 143 12.49 -30.18 -14.43
N ILE A 144 13.74 -29.71 -14.41
CA ILE A 144 14.36 -29.05 -15.55
C ILE A 144 15.16 -30.10 -16.33
N PRO A 145 14.72 -30.53 -17.53
CA PRO A 145 15.50 -31.43 -18.35
C PRO A 145 16.74 -30.70 -18.88
N ILE A 146 17.92 -31.33 -18.77
CA ILE A 146 19.15 -30.82 -19.37
C ILE A 146 19.70 -31.94 -20.25
N ARG A 147 19.55 -31.79 -21.56
CA ARG A 147 20.01 -32.76 -22.55
C ARG A 147 21.03 -32.10 -23.47
N PHE A 148 22.01 -32.88 -23.89
CA PHE A 148 22.99 -32.44 -24.87
C PHE A 148 22.35 -32.42 -26.25
N ASP A 149 22.52 -31.32 -26.99
CA ASP A 149 21.99 -31.12 -28.35
C ASP A 149 22.68 -31.97 -29.42
N GLY A 150 23.73 -32.71 -29.06
CA GLY A 150 24.54 -33.48 -30.00
C GLY A 150 25.67 -32.68 -30.65
N SER A 151 25.78 -31.38 -30.36
CA SER A 151 26.78 -30.48 -30.93
C SER A 151 27.71 -29.91 -29.86
N ARG A 152 27.29 -28.88 -29.14
CA ARG A 152 28.10 -28.13 -28.16
C ARG A 152 27.28 -27.57 -27.00
N GLY A 153 25.97 -27.78 -27.00
CA GLY A 153 25.03 -27.01 -26.19
C GLY A 153 23.96 -27.86 -25.51
N ILE A 154 22.98 -27.16 -24.94
CA ILE A 154 21.75 -27.75 -24.42
C ILE A 154 20.75 -27.81 -25.58
N ASP A 155 20.05 -28.93 -25.69
CA ASP A 155 18.91 -29.07 -26.59
C ASP A 155 17.80 -28.09 -26.16
N VAL A 156 17.60 -27.04 -26.96
CA VAL A 156 16.63 -25.97 -26.70
C VAL A 156 15.23 -26.41 -27.12
N ASP A 157 15.11 -27.15 -28.23
CA ASP A 157 13.82 -27.54 -28.81
C ASP A 157 13.04 -28.49 -27.88
N SER A 158 13.75 -29.36 -27.15
CA SER A 158 13.11 -30.25 -26.17
C SER A 158 12.98 -29.65 -24.76
N ASN A 159 13.40 -28.41 -24.54
CA ASN A 159 13.42 -27.76 -23.23
C ASN A 159 12.37 -26.65 -23.10
N PRO A 160 11.28 -26.87 -22.34
CA PRO A 160 10.20 -25.88 -22.23
C PRO A 160 10.55 -24.66 -21.37
N PHE A 161 11.74 -24.63 -20.75
CA PHE A 161 12.15 -23.55 -19.84
C PHE A 161 13.22 -22.64 -20.42
N ILE A 162 13.79 -22.95 -21.59
CA ILE A 162 14.77 -22.07 -22.23
C ILE A 162 14.01 -21.10 -23.11
N THR A 163 14.07 -19.81 -22.77
CA THR A 163 13.39 -18.77 -23.55
C THR A 163 14.33 -18.13 -24.56
N GLU A 164 15.64 -18.16 -24.30
CA GLU A 164 16.64 -17.46 -25.11
C GLU A 164 18.03 -18.10 -24.93
N SER A 165 18.84 -18.02 -25.98
CA SER A 165 20.26 -18.37 -25.94
C SER A 165 21.09 -17.31 -26.67
N ILE A 166 22.11 -16.76 -26.00
CA ILE A 166 23.03 -15.79 -26.58
C ILE A 166 24.42 -16.41 -26.67
N GLU A 167 25.01 -16.38 -27.86
CA GLU A 167 26.40 -16.78 -28.06
C GLU A 167 27.34 -15.60 -27.82
N SER A 168 28.43 -15.84 -27.09
CA SER A 168 29.47 -14.83 -26.88
C SER A 168 30.18 -14.52 -28.21
N GLU A 169 30.61 -13.28 -28.42
CA GLU A 169 31.35 -12.86 -29.61
C GLU A 169 32.59 -13.73 -29.92
N ASP A 170 33.21 -14.34 -28.89
CA ASP A 170 34.35 -15.25 -29.06
C ASP A 170 33.97 -16.66 -29.52
N GLY A 171 32.66 -16.97 -29.61
CA GLY A 171 32.08 -18.26 -29.98
C GLY A 171 32.32 -19.38 -28.96
N ARG A 172 32.92 -19.07 -27.80
CA ARG A 172 33.35 -20.09 -26.81
C ARG A 172 32.28 -20.41 -25.77
N ARG A 173 31.30 -19.53 -25.60
CA ARG A 173 30.28 -19.64 -24.54
C ARG A 173 28.91 -19.37 -25.12
N ILE A 174 27.95 -20.17 -24.66
CA ILE A 174 26.54 -19.96 -24.90
C ILE A 174 25.89 -19.70 -23.54
N TRP A 175 25.18 -18.59 -23.44
CA TRP A 175 24.39 -18.21 -22.28
C TRP A 175 22.95 -18.62 -22.51
N TYR A 176 22.45 -19.54 -21.68
CA TYR A 176 21.06 -19.97 -21.71
C TYR A 176 20.26 -19.26 -20.62
N ARG A 177 19.15 -18.63 -21.00
CA ARG A 177 18.21 -18.05 -20.05
C ARG A 177 17.12 -19.06 -19.72
N PHE A 178 17.17 -19.57 -18.50
CA PHE A 178 16.12 -20.45 -17.96
C PHE A 178 15.03 -19.63 -17.28
N ARG A 179 13.78 -19.92 -17.61
CA ARG A 179 12.59 -19.40 -16.94
C ARG A 179 11.70 -20.56 -16.52
N VAL A 180 11.52 -20.70 -15.21
CA VAL A 180 10.64 -21.71 -14.64
C VAL A 180 9.41 -21.03 -14.05
N PRO A 181 8.23 -21.14 -14.68
CA PRO A 181 7.00 -20.58 -14.13
C PRO A 181 6.59 -21.34 -12.87
N LEU A 182 6.36 -20.61 -11.77
CA LEU A 182 6.03 -21.23 -10.48
C LEU A 182 4.58 -21.74 -10.40
N ASN A 183 3.72 -21.39 -11.35
CA ASN A 183 2.29 -21.67 -11.33
C ASN A 183 1.85 -22.87 -12.19
N LEU A 184 2.76 -23.80 -12.50
CA LEU A 184 2.42 -24.99 -13.28
C LEU A 184 1.30 -25.80 -12.58
N LEU A 185 0.47 -26.47 -13.40
CA LEU A 185 -0.68 -27.25 -12.96
C LEU A 185 -0.32 -28.75 -12.84
N ASP A 186 -1.12 -29.50 -12.07
CA ASP A 186 -0.88 -30.92 -11.69
C ASP A 186 -0.95 -31.95 -12.84
N GLY A 187 -0.93 -31.51 -14.11
CA GLY A 187 -0.82 -32.36 -15.30
C GLY A 187 0.46 -32.17 -16.11
N ASN A 188 1.29 -31.18 -15.78
CA ASN A 188 2.53 -30.92 -16.53
C ASN A 188 3.60 -31.97 -16.20
N PRO A 189 4.24 -32.61 -17.19
CA PRO A 189 5.20 -33.70 -16.96
C PRO A 189 6.45 -33.28 -16.18
N ASN A 190 6.73 -31.97 -16.11
CA ASN A 190 7.86 -31.39 -15.40
C ASN A 190 7.49 -30.80 -14.03
N PHE A 191 6.25 -30.97 -13.58
CA PHE A 191 5.78 -30.43 -12.30
C PHE A 191 5.11 -31.50 -11.43
N ARG A 192 5.35 -31.44 -10.13
CA ARG A 192 4.66 -32.29 -9.16
C ARG A 192 4.50 -31.61 -7.81
N ARG A 193 3.32 -31.74 -7.20
CA ARG A 193 3.08 -31.43 -5.79
C ARG A 193 3.37 -32.65 -4.91
N VAL A 194 4.09 -32.44 -3.82
CA VAL A 194 4.41 -33.48 -2.83
C VAL A 194 3.96 -33.00 -1.46
N GLY A 195 3.41 -33.91 -0.64
CA GLY A 195 3.04 -33.59 0.76
C GLY A 195 1.81 -32.71 0.94
N GLY A 196 0.93 -32.60 -0.06
CA GLY A 196 -0.38 -31.93 0.07
C GLY A 196 -0.36 -30.39 0.05
N ILE A 197 0.77 -29.76 -0.31
CA ILE A 197 0.87 -28.29 -0.45
C ILE A 197 -0.16 -27.76 -1.46
N GLN A 198 -0.84 -26.67 -1.09
CA GLN A 198 -1.93 -26.09 -1.90
C GLN A 198 -1.51 -24.82 -2.64
N ASP A 199 -0.73 -23.95 -1.99
CA ASP A 199 -0.38 -22.65 -2.55
C ASP A 199 1.01 -22.15 -2.12
N PHE A 200 1.40 -21.00 -2.68
CA PHE A 200 2.69 -20.34 -2.44
C PHE A 200 2.65 -19.34 -1.26
N ARG A 201 1.63 -19.40 -0.37
CA ARG A 201 1.56 -18.43 0.74
C ARG A 201 2.66 -18.64 1.78
N SER A 202 3.17 -19.85 1.91
CA SER A 202 4.23 -20.19 2.85
C SER A 202 5.27 -21.10 2.21
N ILE A 203 6.27 -20.50 1.57
CA ILE A 203 7.46 -21.18 1.05
C ILE A 203 8.67 -20.69 1.83
N ARG A 204 9.38 -21.62 2.49
CA ARG A 204 10.54 -21.30 3.35
C ARG A 204 11.88 -21.62 2.70
N PHE A 205 11.94 -22.72 1.96
CA PHE A 205 13.19 -23.27 1.44
C PHE A 205 13.10 -23.53 -0.06
N ILE A 206 14.24 -23.38 -0.74
CA ILE A 206 14.45 -23.80 -2.13
C ILE A 206 15.57 -24.82 -2.12
N ARG A 207 15.30 -26.02 -2.64
CA ARG A 207 16.28 -27.10 -2.74
C ARG A 207 16.47 -27.46 -4.21
N MET A 208 17.69 -27.29 -4.71
CA MET A 208 18.09 -27.73 -6.05
C MET A 208 19.01 -28.94 -5.93
N TYR A 209 18.78 -29.95 -6.77
CA TYR A 209 19.65 -31.12 -6.83
C TYR A 209 19.73 -31.61 -8.27
N PHE A 210 20.87 -32.23 -8.60
CA PHE A 210 21.19 -32.70 -9.94
C PHE A 210 21.26 -34.23 -9.92
N LYS A 211 20.58 -34.88 -10.86
CA LYS A 211 20.48 -36.34 -10.93
C LYS A 211 20.57 -36.78 -12.39
N GLU A 212 20.98 -38.03 -12.63
CA GLU A 212 20.97 -38.68 -13.96
C GLU A 212 22.04 -38.13 -14.94
N PHE A 213 23.13 -37.55 -14.41
CA PHE A 213 24.31 -37.19 -15.21
C PHE A 213 25.35 -38.32 -15.19
N GLU A 214 25.80 -38.73 -16.37
CA GLU A 214 26.81 -39.80 -16.53
C GLU A 214 28.24 -39.31 -16.36
N ARG A 215 28.45 -37.99 -16.45
CA ARG A 215 29.77 -37.35 -16.34
C ARG A 215 29.72 -36.21 -15.33
N LYS A 216 30.88 -35.82 -14.82
CA LYS A 216 31.02 -34.65 -13.95
C LYS A 216 30.58 -33.40 -14.71
N MET A 217 29.54 -32.74 -14.22
CA MET A 217 29.01 -31.49 -14.77
C MET A 217 29.29 -30.33 -13.83
N ASN A 218 29.65 -29.17 -14.40
CA ASN A 218 29.81 -27.93 -13.65
C ASN A 218 28.77 -26.92 -14.14
N PHE A 219 27.79 -26.62 -13.30
CA PHE A 219 26.79 -25.58 -13.59
C PHE A 219 27.30 -24.23 -13.07
N ARG A 220 27.25 -23.22 -13.93
CA ARG A 220 27.59 -21.84 -13.58
C ARG A 220 26.40 -20.95 -13.86
N PHE A 221 25.81 -20.42 -12.79
CA PHE A 221 24.72 -19.46 -12.88
C PHE A 221 25.32 -18.05 -12.81
N ALA A 222 25.24 -17.28 -13.90
CA ALA A 222 25.59 -15.85 -13.82
C ALA A 222 24.62 -15.12 -12.89
N ARG A 223 23.35 -15.50 -12.95
CA ARG A 223 22.26 -14.94 -12.14
C ARG A 223 21.24 -16.06 -11.87
N LEU A 224 20.85 -16.22 -10.61
CA LEU A 224 19.80 -17.13 -10.18
C LEU A 224 18.87 -16.32 -9.28
N GLU A 225 17.64 -16.08 -9.74
CA GLU A 225 16.73 -15.16 -9.05
C GLU A 225 15.29 -15.65 -9.06
N LEU A 226 14.56 -15.22 -8.03
CA LEU A 226 13.12 -15.27 -8.00
C LEU A 226 12.56 -13.92 -8.45
N VAL A 227 12.02 -13.90 -9.66
CA VAL A 227 11.44 -12.68 -10.25
C VAL A 227 9.96 -12.59 -9.88
N ARG A 228 9.54 -11.40 -9.44
CA ARG A 228 8.14 -11.09 -9.13
C ARG A 228 7.62 -10.03 -10.10
N ASN A 229 6.47 -10.31 -10.71
CA ASN A 229 5.74 -9.30 -11.47
C ASN A 229 4.83 -8.46 -10.54
N GLN A 230 4.79 -7.15 -10.78
CA GLN A 230 3.82 -6.26 -10.12
C GLN A 230 2.41 -6.40 -10.71
N TRP A 231 2.34 -6.74 -11.99
CA TRP A 231 1.11 -7.07 -12.69
C TRP A 231 0.72 -8.51 -12.40
N ARG A 232 -0.57 -8.73 -12.18
CA ARG A 232 -1.12 -10.05 -11.86
C ARG A 232 -2.05 -10.50 -12.97
N ARG A 233 -1.97 -11.78 -13.35
CA ARG A 233 -2.95 -12.37 -14.27
C ARG A 233 -4.34 -12.37 -13.64
N TYR A 234 -5.32 -11.96 -14.42
CA TYR A 234 -6.72 -12.10 -14.09
C TYR A 234 -7.19 -13.49 -14.52
N ARG A 235 -7.72 -14.27 -13.57
CA ARG A 235 -8.07 -15.68 -13.78
C ARG A 235 -9.55 -15.93 -14.04
N GLN A 236 -10.40 -14.92 -13.89
CA GLN A 236 -11.83 -15.08 -14.13
C GLN A 236 -12.12 -14.79 -15.60
N ALA A 237 -13.20 -15.37 -16.12
CA ALA A 237 -13.64 -15.12 -17.49
C ALA A 237 -13.86 -13.62 -17.74
N LEU A 238 -13.22 -13.11 -18.79
CA LEU A 238 -13.34 -11.74 -19.29
C LEU A 238 -14.13 -11.65 -20.60
N GLY A 239 -14.31 -12.78 -21.29
CA GLY A 239 -15.06 -12.88 -22.54
C GLY A 239 -16.52 -12.46 -22.39
N ASP A 240 -17.12 -12.10 -23.52
CA ASP A 240 -18.51 -11.68 -23.56
C ASP A 240 -19.40 -12.88 -23.20
N ARG A 241 -20.12 -12.78 -22.07
CA ARG A 241 -21.05 -13.82 -21.63
C ARG A 241 -22.25 -13.86 -22.57
N CYS A 242 -22.12 -14.56 -23.69
CA CYS A 242 -23.27 -14.88 -24.54
C CYS A 242 -24.14 -15.86 -23.75
N ALA A 243 -25.38 -15.45 -23.44
CA ALA A 243 -26.23 -16.05 -22.40
C ALA A 243 -26.70 -17.50 -22.65
N SER A 244 -26.12 -18.22 -23.60
CA SER A 244 -26.59 -19.55 -24.03
C SER A 244 -25.53 -20.65 -24.08
N LEU A 245 -24.27 -20.38 -23.77
CA LEU A 245 -23.24 -21.44 -23.75
C LEU A 245 -22.42 -21.31 -22.47
N GLY A 246 -22.37 -22.40 -21.69
CA GLY A 246 -21.44 -22.50 -20.58
C GLY A 246 -20.04 -22.34 -21.15
N VAL A 247 -19.33 -21.31 -20.71
CA VAL A 247 -17.89 -21.19 -20.95
C VAL A 247 -17.29 -22.43 -20.29
N GLU A 248 -16.75 -23.36 -21.07
CA GLU A 248 -15.93 -24.43 -20.50
C GLU A 248 -14.76 -23.73 -19.79
N GLU A 249 -14.66 -23.88 -18.47
CA GLU A 249 -13.64 -23.21 -17.63
C GLU A 249 -12.20 -23.64 -17.96
N ASP A 250 -12.01 -24.52 -18.94
CA ASP A 250 -10.74 -25.14 -19.32
C ASP A 250 -10.52 -25.06 -20.84
N SER A 251 -10.69 -23.86 -21.42
CA SER A 251 -10.19 -23.60 -22.77
C SER A 251 -8.67 -23.75 -22.75
N GLY A 252 -8.10 -24.51 -23.67
CA GLY A 252 -6.66 -24.75 -23.80
C GLY A 252 -5.85 -23.50 -24.19
N THR A 253 -6.31 -22.30 -23.80
CA THR A 253 -5.65 -21.02 -23.98
C THR A 253 -4.56 -20.84 -22.93
N GLU A 254 -3.30 -20.82 -23.38
CA GLU A 254 -2.17 -20.50 -22.51
C GLU A 254 -1.96 -19.00 -22.45
N PHE A 255 -1.84 -18.45 -21.24
CA PHE A 255 -1.62 -17.01 -21.04
C PHE A 255 -0.51 -16.74 -20.04
N ASP A 256 0.58 -16.18 -20.54
CA ASP A 256 1.76 -15.85 -19.76
C ASP A 256 2.13 -14.38 -19.84
N VAL A 257 2.79 -13.92 -18.77
CA VAL A 257 3.15 -12.52 -18.57
C VAL A 257 4.62 -12.44 -18.25
N ASP A 258 5.33 -11.63 -19.02
CA ASP A 258 6.77 -11.48 -18.95
C ASP A 258 7.20 -10.01 -19.08
N ALA A 259 8.50 -9.74 -19.05
CA ALA A 259 9.06 -8.46 -19.45
C ALA A 259 10.19 -8.64 -20.47
N VAL A 260 10.13 -7.85 -21.53
CA VAL A 260 11.22 -7.67 -22.50
C VAL A 260 11.99 -6.40 -22.15
N ASN A 261 13.30 -6.42 -22.33
CA ASN A 261 14.14 -5.28 -22.00
C ASN A 261 15.26 -5.06 -23.01
N ILE A 262 15.80 -3.83 -23.03
CA ILE A 262 16.77 -3.42 -24.03
C ILE A 262 18.14 -4.09 -23.89
N GLU A 263 18.55 -4.40 -22.66
CA GLU A 263 19.88 -4.98 -22.39
C GLU A 263 19.94 -6.48 -22.76
N GLU A 264 18.85 -7.21 -22.56
CA GLU A 264 18.80 -8.66 -22.76
C GLU A 264 18.12 -9.05 -24.08
N ASN A 265 17.11 -8.30 -24.54
CA ASN A 265 16.24 -8.73 -25.65
C ASN A 265 16.37 -7.88 -26.92
N SER A 266 17.41 -7.06 -27.05
CA SER A 266 17.65 -6.24 -28.25
C SER A 266 17.93 -7.04 -29.52
N THR A 267 18.40 -8.28 -29.38
CA THR A 267 18.73 -9.19 -30.50
C THR A 267 17.73 -10.33 -30.67
N ARG A 268 16.59 -10.25 -29.99
CA ARG A 268 15.50 -11.23 -30.06
C ARG A 268 14.91 -11.33 -31.48
N ALA A 269 14.40 -12.51 -31.82
CA ALA A 269 13.57 -12.76 -33.00
C ALA A 269 12.09 -12.99 -32.60
N PRO A 270 11.10 -12.65 -33.46
CA PRO A 270 11.27 -12.07 -34.79
C PRO A 270 11.60 -10.57 -34.75
N PHE A 271 11.21 -9.85 -33.69
CA PHE A 271 11.59 -8.46 -33.46
C PHE A 271 12.50 -8.30 -32.23
N GLY A 272 13.55 -7.50 -32.40
CA GLY A 272 14.44 -7.10 -31.32
C GLY A 272 13.84 -5.95 -30.53
N TYR A 273 13.95 -5.98 -29.22
CA TYR A 273 13.39 -4.93 -28.38
C TYR A 273 14.11 -3.59 -28.58
N THR A 274 13.34 -2.53 -28.82
CA THR A 274 13.83 -1.15 -29.01
C THR A 274 13.00 -0.16 -28.20
N LEU A 275 13.56 1.00 -27.87
CA LEU A 275 12.87 2.03 -27.10
C LEU A 275 11.66 2.57 -27.88
N PRO A 276 10.52 2.82 -27.21
CA PRO A 276 9.42 3.51 -27.84
C PRO A 276 9.85 4.91 -28.35
N PRO A 277 9.28 5.37 -29.47
CA PRO A 277 9.59 6.67 -30.04
C PRO A 277 9.42 7.81 -29.02
N GLY A 278 10.48 8.63 -28.86
CA GLY A 278 10.48 9.78 -27.96
C GLY A 278 10.79 9.44 -26.48
N ILE A 279 11.04 8.17 -26.15
CA ILE A 279 11.50 7.75 -24.83
C ILE A 279 13.02 7.64 -24.83
N THR A 280 13.65 8.18 -23.80
CA THR A 280 15.09 8.11 -23.59
C THR A 280 15.38 7.40 -22.28
N ARG A 281 16.42 6.56 -22.26
CA ARG A 281 16.84 5.84 -21.05
C ARG A 281 17.20 6.81 -19.94
N GLU A 282 16.71 6.52 -18.74
CA GLU A 282 17.08 7.27 -17.55
C GLU A 282 18.55 7.06 -17.21
N ARG A 283 19.19 8.08 -16.62
CA ARG A 283 20.55 7.97 -16.10
C ARG A 283 20.48 7.62 -14.62
N ALA A 284 21.26 6.64 -14.19
CA ALA A 284 21.40 6.32 -12.78
C ALA A 284 22.11 7.46 -12.05
N LEU A 285 21.47 8.05 -11.04
CA LEU A 285 22.08 9.03 -10.15
C LEU A 285 22.94 8.28 -9.12
N GLY A 286 24.16 7.91 -9.50
CA GLY A 286 25.10 7.16 -8.66
C GLY A 286 26.56 7.46 -8.99
N VAL A 287 27.48 6.66 -8.41
CA VAL A 287 28.95 6.84 -8.56
C VAL A 287 29.39 6.80 -10.04
N ASN A 288 28.65 6.08 -10.89
CA ASN A 288 28.83 6.09 -12.34
C ASN A 288 27.82 7.06 -13.00
N LEU A 289 28.24 8.31 -13.20
CA LEU A 289 27.42 9.40 -13.79
C LEU A 289 26.90 9.13 -15.23
N ASN A 290 27.36 8.07 -15.89
CA ASN A 290 26.97 7.69 -17.25
C ASN A 290 26.30 6.30 -17.35
N ALA A 291 25.94 5.67 -16.22
CA ALA A 291 25.22 4.41 -16.28
C ALA A 291 23.76 4.66 -16.69
N LEU A 292 23.32 4.04 -17.78
CA LEU A 292 21.93 4.08 -18.22
C LEU A 292 21.14 3.01 -17.46
N GLN A 293 19.97 3.36 -16.96
CA GLN A 293 19.06 2.39 -16.36
C GLN A 293 18.52 1.45 -17.42
N ASN A 294 18.17 0.23 -17.01
CA ASN A 294 17.50 -0.71 -17.89
C ASN A 294 16.08 -0.20 -18.18
N GLU A 295 15.65 -0.37 -19.41
CA GLU A 295 14.31 -0.01 -19.87
C GLU A 295 13.62 -1.30 -20.33
N GLN A 296 12.36 -1.46 -19.92
CA GLN A 296 11.63 -2.72 -20.05
C GLN A 296 10.15 -2.47 -20.36
N ALA A 297 9.58 -3.31 -21.22
CA ALA A 297 8.15 -3.40 -21.48
C ALA A 297 7.58 -4.70 -20.91
N LEU A 298 6.28 -4.70 -20.69
CA LEU A 298 5.54 -5.86 -20.21
C LEU A 298 5.03 -6.66 -21.41
N THR A 299 5.25 -7.96 -21.41
CA THR A 299 4.87 -8.88 -22.48
C THR A 299 3.67 -9.71 -22.05
N LEU A 300 2.67 -9.76 -22.91
CA LEU A 300 1.46 -10.58 -22.80
C LEU A 300 1.50 -11.61 -23.92
N SER A 301 1.81 -12.86 -23.57
CA SER A 301 1.93 -13.95 -24.51
C SER A 301 0.69 -14.83 -24.39
N VAL A 302 -0.05 -14.99 -25.49
CA VAL A 302 -1.27 -15.81 -25.55
C VAL A 302 -1.14 -16.84 -26.66
N CYS A 303 -1.35 -18.12 -26.34
CA CYS A 303 -1.55 -19.18 -27.33
C CYS A 303 -3.02 -19.61 -27.34
N ASN A 304 -3.57 -19.83 -28.53
CA ASN A 304 -4.91 -20.40 -28.74
C ASN A 304 -6.02 -19.61 -28.01
N LEU A 305 -6.09 -18.29 -28.22
CA LEU A 305 -7.16 -17.44 -27.69
C LEU A 305 -8.44 -17.65 -28.51
N GLU A 306 -9.42 -18.31 -27.90
CA GLU A 306 -10.69 -18.65 -28.56
C GLU A 306 -11.52 -17.41 -28.96
N ASP A 307 -12.34 -17.59 -30.02
CA ASP A 307 -13.34 -16.62 -30.50
C ASP A 307 -14.24 -16.12 -29.36
N GLY A 308 -14.27 -14.80 -29.14
CA GLY A 308 -15.04 -14.16 -28.09
C GLY A 308 -14.44 -14.20 -26.68
N ASP A 309 -13.25 -14.79 -26.50
CA ASP A 309 -12.56 -14.85 -25.21
C ASP A 309 -11.55 -13.69 -25.03
N ALA A 310 -11.20 -13.41 -23.77
CA ALA A 310 -10.24 -12.39 -23.41
C ALA A 310 -9.35 -12.84 -22.25
N ARG A 311 -8.09 -12.43 -22.30
CA ARG A 311 -7.11 -12.63 -21.22
C ARG A 311 -6.51 -11.29 -20.84
N GLY A 312 -6.24 -11.11 -19.56
CA GLY A 312 -5.80 -9.82 -19.06
C GLY A 312 -5.01 -9.90 -17.77
N ILE A 313 -4.30 -8.81 -17.53
CA ILE A 313 -3.54 -8.56 -16.31
C ILE A 313 -4.10 -7.34 -15.61
N TYR A 314 -3.87 -7.25 -14.32
CA TYR A 314 -4.27 -6.09 -13.54
C TYR A 314 -3.20 -5.66 -12.55
N LYS A 315 -3.29 -4.38 -12.22
CA LYS A 315 -2.55 -3.72 -11.14
C LYS A 315 -3.54 -2.96 -10.29
N ILE A 316 -3.40 -3.12 -8.97
CA ILE A 316 -4.13 -2.30 -8.01
C ILE A 316 -3.37 -0.99 -7.87
N VAL A 317 -4.09 0.11 -8.01
CA VAL A 317 -3.57 1.48 -7.89
C VAL A 317 -4.51 2.30 -7.01
N ASP A 318 -4.10 3.48 -6.59
CA ASP A 318 -4.98 4.45 -5.95
C ASP A 318 -4.64 5.80 -6.57
N LEU A 319 -5.26 6.08 -7.72
CA LEU A 319 -4.90 7.22 -8.57
C LEU A 319 -6.13 8.07 -8.88
N ASP A 320 -6.01 9.38 -8.64
CA ASP A 320 -6.96 10.38 -9.11
C ASP A 320 -6.52 10.87 -10.49
N MET A 321 -7.24 10.43 -11.52
CA MET A 321 -6.93 10.75 -12.91
C MET A 321 -7.54 12.08 -13.38
N ARG A 322 -8.36 12.76 -12.56
CA ARG A 322 -9.11 13.98 -12.97
C ARG A 322 -8.22 15.19 -13.23
N VAL A 323 -7.01 15.21 -12.69
CA VAL A 323 -6.04 16.31 -12.91
C VAL A 323 -5.29 16.19 -14.24
N PHE A 324 -5.49 15.09 -14.96
CA PHE A 324 -4.84 14.81 -16.24
C PHE A 324 -5.87 14.77 -17.36
N LYS A 325 -5.44 15.14 -18.57
CA LYS A 325 -6.29 15.14 -19.76
C LYS A 325 -6.21 13.84 -20.54
N LYS A 326 -5.01 13.23 -20.60
CA LYS A 326 -4.72 12.13 -21.52
C LYS A 326 -4.06 10.96 -20.81
N LEU A 327 -4.46 9.75 -21.18
CA LEU A 327 -3.76 8.51 -20.84
C LEU A 327 -3.02 8.00 -22.08
N ARG A 328 -1.74 7.68 -21.91
CA ARG A 328 -0.86 7.25 -22.99
C ARG A 328 -0.17 5.94 -22.66
N MET A 329 0.01 5.10 -23.66
CA MET A 329 0.71 3.82 -23.56
C MET A 329 1.16 3.41 -24.96
N PHE A 330 2.34 2.81 -25.07
CA PHE A 330 2.80 2.21 -26.32
C PHE A 330 2.43 0.73 -26.34
N VAL A 331 1.97 0.25 -27.49
CA VAL A 331 1.65 -1.16 -27.70
C VAL A 331 2.33 -1.67 -28.96
N HIS A 332 2.93 -2.84 -28.87
CA HIS A 332 3.45 -3.61 -29.99
C HIS A 332 2.76 -4.96 -30.00
N ALA A 333 2.52 -5.52 -31.19
CA ALA A 333 1.93 -6.84 -31.34
C ALA A 333 2.67 -7.60 -32.45
N GLU A 334 3.08 -8.82 -32.15
CA GLU A 334 3.73 -9.75 -33.08
C GLU A 334 3.02 -11.12 -33.06
N GLU A 335 3.07 -11.81 -34.19
CA GLU A 335 2.53 -13.17 -34.30
C GLU A 335 3.39 -14.14 -33.51
N LYS A 336 2.73 -15.04 -32.77
CA LYS A 336 3.40 -16.03 -31.93
C LYS A 336 3.45 -17.37 -32.68
N THR A 337 4.63 -17.76 -33.14
CA THR A 337 4.84 -18.92 -34.05
C THR A 337 5.19 -20.22 -33.33
N ASP A 338 5.43 -20.19 -32.03
CA ASP A 338 5.78 -21.35 -31.18
C ASP A 338 4.56 -22.05 -30.56
N CYS A 339 3.34 -21.67 -30.94
CA CYS A 339 2.10 -22.33 -30.49
C CYS A 339 1.62 -23.38 -31.52
N ASP A 340 1.12 -24.54 -31.06
CA ASP A 340 0.56 -25.64 -31.89
C ASP A 340 -0.77 -25.29 -32.61
N ALA A 341 -1.13 -24.01 -32.71
CA ALA A 341 -2.36 -23.57 -33.36
C ALA A 341 -2.18 -23.60 -34.88
N GLY A 342 -3.10 -24.26 -35.59
CA GLY A 342 -3.05 -24.46 -37.03
C GLY A 342 -3.10 -23.16 -37.85
N GLY A 343 -1.93 -22.54 -38.02
CA GLY A 343 -1.47 -21.79 -39.19
C GLY A 343 -2.49 -20.97 -39.99
N THR A 344 -3.14 -20.00 -39.37
CA THR A 344 -3.71 -18.85 -40.08
C THR A 344 -2.96 -17.58 -39.67
N GLN A 345 -2.47 -16.85 -40.67
CA GLN A 345 -1.75 -15.61 -40.50
C GLN A 345 -2.66 -14.57 -39.83
N LEU A 346 -2.23 -14.02 -38.70
CA LEU A 346 -3.02 -13.06 -37.89
C LEU A 346 -3.12 -11.69 -38.58
N ASP A 347 -4.29 -11.25 -39.03
CA ASP A 347 -4.52 -9.99 -39.74
C ASP A 347 -4.73 -8.77 -38.82
N ASP A 348 -4.52 -7.58 -39.40
CA ASP A 348 -4.70 -6.31 -38.68
C ASP A 348 -6.18 -6.14 -38.32
N GLY A 349 -6.48 -6.06 -37.02
CA GLY A 349 -7.83 -5.89 -36.49
C GLY A 349 -8.51 -7.16 -35.96
N ASP A 350 -7.92 -8.34 -36.16
CA ASP A 350 -8.46 -9.62 -35.66
C ASP A 350 -8.45 -9.66 -34.12
N LEU A 351 -7.46 -9.04 -33.50
CA LEU A 351 -7.35 -8.92 -32.04
C LEU A 351 -7.46 -7.48 -31.60
N THR A 352 -8.03 -7.28 -30.41
CA THR A 352 -8.07 -5.96 -29.75
C THR A 352 -7.29 -5.99 -28.45
N VAL A 353 -6.64 -4.87 -28.14
CA VAL A 353 -6.07 -4.59 -26.83
C VAL A 353 -6.99 -3.62 -26.10
N PHE A 354 -7.28 -3.89 -24.84
CA PHE A 354 -8.14 -3.03 -24.04
C PHE A 354 -7.50 -2.65 -22.72
N ILE A 355 -7.84 -1.46 -22.24
CA ILE A 355 -7.50 -0.98 -20.90
C ILE A 355 -8.78 -0.70 -20.12
N ARG A 356 -8.93 -1.31 -18.93
CA ARG A 356 -10.02 -1.01 -17.98
C ARG A 356 -9.52 -0.17 -16.83
N LEU A 357 -10.29 0.86 -16.49
CA LEU A 357 -10.04 1.78 -15.38
C LEU A 357 -11.30 1.85 -14.51
N GLY A 358 -11.18 1.56 -13.21
CA GLY A 358 -12.36 1.61 -12.36
C GLY A 358 -12.13 1.22 -10.92
N SER A 359 -13.24 0.99 -10.21
CA SER A 359 -13.26 0.47 -8.84
C SER A 359 -13.24 -1.05 -8.79
N ASP A 360 -13.66 -1.71 -9.88
CA ASP A 360 -13.59 -3.16 -10.07
C ASP A 360 -13.37 -3.52 -11.56
N PHE A 361 -13.31 -4.82 -11.87
CA PHE A 361 -13.00 -5.33 -13.21
C PHE A 361 -14.21 -5.77 -14.05
N GLN A 362 -15.42 -5.83 -13.47
CA GLN A 362 -16.58 -6.50 -14.09
C GLN A 362 -17.87 -5.66 -14.07
N LYS A 363 -18.08 -4.87 -13.02
CA LYS A 363 -19.33 -4.17 -12.76
C LYS A 363 -19.19 -2.66 -12.83
N ASN A 364 -18.01 -2.09 -12.56
CA ASN A 364 -17.78 -0.64 -12.49
C ASN A 364 -16.43 -0.29 -13.09
N TYR A 365 -16.39 -0.15 -14.41
CA TYR A 365 -15.19 0.23 -15.15
C TYR A 365 -15.51 1.04 -16.41
N TYR A 366 -14.57 1.91 -16.73
CA TYR A 366 -14.38 2.47 -18.06
C TYR A 366 -13.44 1.54 -18.83
N GLU A 367 -13.71 1.31 -20.11
CA GLU A 367 -12.84 0.54 -21.00
C GLU A 367 -12.57 1.33 -22.28
N TYR A 368 -11.31 1.38 -22.69
CA TYR A 368 -10.92 1.79 -24.04
C TYR A 368 -10.34 0.59 -24.75
N GLU A 369 -10.89 0.26 -25.91
CA GLU A 369 -10.52 -0.91 -26.69
C GLU A 369 -10.04 -0.49 -28.07
N LEU A 370 -8.83 -0.92 -28.44
CA LEU A 370 -8.14 -0.56 -29.66
C LEU A 370 -7.86 -1.82 -30.50
N PRO A 371 -8.28 -1.89 -31.78
CA PRO A 371 -7.87 -2.95 -32.70
C PRO A 371 -6.36 -2.92 -32.94
N LEU A 372 -5.71 -4.08 -32.81
CA LEU A 372 -4.27 -4.21 -32.96
C LEU A 372 -3.85 -4.30 -34.43
N ALA A 373 -2.76 -3.63 -34.76
CA ALA A 373 -2.06 -3.75 -36.02
C ALA A 373 -0.77 -4.55 -35.80
N ILE A 374 -0.57 -5.64 -36.55
CA ILE A 374 0.52 -6.60 -36.31
C ILE A 374 1.80 -6.13 -37.00
N SER A 375 2.93 -6.21 -36.32
CA SER A 375 4.24 -5.90 -36.90
C SER A 375 4.67 -7.04 -37.84
N ARG A 376 4.90 -6.71 -39.12
CA ARG A 376 5.24 -7.68 -40.19
C ARG A 376 6.41 -7.23 -41.09
N ASP A 377 6.96 -6.04 -40.86
CA ASP A 377 8.05 -5.52 -41.70
C ASP A 377 9.41 -5.99 -41.18
N PHE A 378 9.98 -6.99 -41.85
CA PHE A 378 11.31 -7.53 -41.56
C PHE A 378 12.43 -6.92 -42.42
N THR A 379 12.11 -5.93 -43.26
CA THR A 379 13.07 -5.35 -44.21
C THR A 379 13.96 -4.29 -43.59
N VAL A 380 13.51 -3.67 -42.50
CA VAL A 380 14.23 -2.61 -41.79
C VAL A 380 15.17 -3.22 -40.75
N PRO A 381 16.49 -2.97 -40.85
CA PRO A 381 17.45 -3.50 -39.87
C PRO A 381 17.30 -2.79 -38.52
N TYR A 382 17.58 -3.52 -37.43
CA TYR A 382 17.41 -3.02 -36.05
C TYR A 382 18.23 -1.75 -35.73
N THR A 383 19.30 -1.50 -36.48
CA THR A 383 20.16 -0.31 -36.35
C THR A 383 19.56 0.95 -36.98
N ASP A 384 18.52 0.82 -37.81
CA ASP A 384 17.89 1.95 -38.48
C ASP A 384 16.99 2.71 -37.50
N PRO A 385 17.06 4.05 -37.42
CA PRO A 385 16.13 4.85 -36.63
C PRO A 385 14.64 4.60 -36.94
N ALA A 386 14.31 4.20 -38.18
CA ALA A 386 12.95 3.86 -38.58
C ALA A 386 12.44 2.57 -37.92
N TYR A 387 13.33 1.69 -37.45
CA TYR A 387 12.98 0.41 -36.82
C TYR A 387 12.09 0.61 -35.58
N GLN A 388 12.24 1.72 -34.85
CA GLN A 388 11.37 2.03 -33.71
C GLN A 388 9.89 2.07 -34.07
N ARG A 389 9.54 2.55 -35.27
CA ARG A 389 8.14 2.61 -35.74
C ARG A 389 7.68 1.34 -36.46
N VAL A 390 8.59 0.43 -36.77
CA VAL A 390 8.28 -0.94 -37.21
C VAL A 390 7.80 -1.78 -36.03
N VAL A 391 8.49 -1.66 -34.89
CA VAL A 391 8.10 -2.30 -33.63
C VAL A 391 6.91 -1.56 -33.01
N TRP A 392 7.07 -0.28 -32.65
CA TRP A 392 6.02 0.54 -32.05
C TRP A 392 5.20 1.27 -33.12
N ARG A 393 4.36 0.50 -33.82
CA ARG A 393 3.43 0.99 -34.84
C ARG A 393 2.55 2.10 -34.26
N ALA A 394 2.43 3.22 -34.98
CA ALA A 394 1.66 4.38 -34.52
C ALA A 394 0.15 4.07 -34.39
N GLU A 395 -0.33 3.08 -35.14
CA GLU A 395 -1.71 2.58 -35.08
C GLU A 395 -2.07 1.96 -33.73
N ASN A 396 -1.06 1.48 -32.99
CA ASN A 396 -1.21 0.83 -31.68
C ASN A 396 -0.94 1.79 -30.51
N ASP A 397 -0.59 3.05 -30.78
CA ASP A 397 -0.33 4.04 -29.74
C ASP A 397 -1.64 4.42 -29.03
N PHE A 398 -1.72 4.22 -27.71
CA PHE A 398 -2.84 4.73 -26.93
C PHE A 398 -2.61 6.23 -26.69
N ASP A 399 -3.54 7.07 -27.14
CA ASP A 399 -3.66 8.47 -26.74
C ASP A 399 -5.12 8.76 -26.40
N VAL A 400 -5.55 8.29 -25.22
CA VAL A 400 -6.95 8.31 -24.78
C VAL A 400 -7.25 9.63 -24.09
N ASP A 401 -8.23 10.38 -24.59
CA ASP A 401 -8.79 11.54 -23.89
C ASP A 401 -9.69 11.07 -22.74
N LEU A 402 -9.29 11.39 -21.51
CA LEU A 402 -10.01 10.99 -20.31
C LEU A 402 -11.40 11.66 -20.22
N GLN A 403 -11.58 12.83 -20.83
CA GLN A 403 -12.86 13.53 -20.80
C GLN A 403 -13.96 12.77 -21.56
N LYS A 404 -13.59 12.01 -22.60
CA LYS A 404 -14.54 11.19 -23.37
C LYS A 404 -15.20 10.10 -22.53
N PHE A 405 -14.53 9.58 -21.50
CA PHE A 405 -15.16 8.66 -20.56
C PHE A 405 -16.29 9.34 -19.76
N VAL A 406 -16.09 10.59 -19.34
CA VAL A 406 -17.10 11.38 -18.63
C VAL A 406 -18.27 11.69 -19.57
N GLU A 407 -17.99 12.12 -20.80
CA GLU A 407 -19.00 12.37 -21.83
C GLU A 407 -19.82 11.11 -22.15
N LEU A 408 -19.16 9.94 -22.26
CA LEU A 408 -19.82 8.65 -22.44
C LEU A 408 -20.79 8.34 -21.30
N LYS A 409 -20.38 8.57 -20.05
CA LYS A 409 -21.19 8.38 -18.86
C LYS A 409 -22.42 9.30 -18.88
N LEU A 410 -22.26 10.57 -19.24
CA LEU A 410 -23.35 11.54 -19.37
C LEU A 410 -24.32 11.15 -20.49
N LEU A 411 -23.81 10.76 -21.66
CA LEU A 411 -24.62 10.30 -22.79
C LEU A 411 -25.46 9.07 -22.42
N ARG A 412 -24.85 8.08 -21.75
CA ARG A 412 -25.57 6.90 -21.24
C ARG A 412 -26.68 7.32 -20.29
N ASN A 413 -26.38 8.15 -19.30
CA ASN A 413 -27.35 8.62 -18.31
C ASN A 413 -28.53 9.33 -18.97
N LYS A 414 -28.27 10.17 -19.96
CA LYS A 414 -29.28 10.90 -20.73
C LYS A 414 -30.15 9.98 -21.59
N SER A 415 -29.57 8.90 -22.14
CA SER A 415 -30.32 7.91 -22.93
C SER A 415 -31.20 6.98 -22.08
N GLY A 416 -30.99 6.95 -20.76
CA GLY A 416 -31.70 6.04 -19.86
C GLY A 416 -31.26 4.57 -19.99
N ALA A 417 -30.12 4.31 -20.62
CA ALA A 417 -29.60 2.96 -20.78
C ALA A 417 -29.28 2.32 -19.41
N PRO A 418 -29.56 1.02 -19.21
CA PRO A 418 -29.32 0.35 -17.93
C PRO A 418 -27.84 0.40 -17.51
N VAL A 419 -27.58 0.88 -16.30
CA VAL A 419 -26.22 1.02 -15.73
C VAL A 419 -25.47 -0.31 -15.65
N SER A 420 -26.18 -1.44 -15.53
CA SER A 420 -25.59 -2.78 -15.44
C SER A 420 -25.22 -3.40 -16.79
N LYS A 421 -25.53 -2.73 -17.91
CA LYS A 421 -25.21 -3.21 -19.26
C LYS A 421 -24.08 -2.39 -19.86
N LEU A 422 -23.32 -3.03 -20.75
CA LEU A 422 -22.30 -2.36 -21.56
C LEU A 422 -22.94 -1.28 -22.41
N PHE A 423 -22.42 -0.07 -22.29
CA PHE A 423 -22.72 1.04 -23.18
C PHE A 423 -21.41 1.44 -23.89
N ALA A 424 -21.45 1.48 -25.21
CA ALA A 424 -20.28 1.71 -26.04
C ALA A 424 -20.52 2.90 -26.97
N LEU A 425 -19.49 3.69 -27.19
CA LEU A 425 -19.44 4.75 -28.20
C LEU A 425 -18.27 4.44 -29.15
N PRO A 426 -18.56 3.97 -30.38
CA PRO A 426 -17.53 3.82 -31.39
C PRO A 426 -16.97 5.21 -31.77
N PRO A 427 -15.76 5.27 -32.33
CA PRO A 427 -15.18 6.54 -32.74
C PRO A 427 -15.98 7.20 -33.87
N ASP A 428 -16.12 8.53 -33.82
CA ASP A 428 -16.80 9.32 -34.86
C ASP A 428 -16.03 9.28 -36.21
N ASP A 429 -14.69 9.27 -36.15
CA ASP A 429 -13.80 9.14 -37.30
C ASP A 429 -12.65 8.16 -36.98
N PRO A 430 -12.66 6.93 -37.54
CA PRO A 430 -11.62 5.92 -37.35
C PRO A 430 -10.21 6.36 -37.78
N THR A 431 -10.07 7.43 -38.55
CA THR A 431 -8.75 7.95 -38.98
C THR A 431 -8.11 8.85 -37.92
N VAL A 432 -8.91 9.42 -37.02
CA VAL A 432 -8.48 10.31 -35.93
C VAL A 432 -8.41 9.57 -34.61
N GLU A 433 -9.38 8.69 -34.36
CA GLU A 433 -9.48 7.89 -33.14
C GLU A 433 -9.94 6.48 -33.50
N ARG A 434 -9.12 5.47 -33.18
CA ARG A 434 -9.37 4.09 -33.61
C ARG A 434 -10.08 3.25 -32.55
N GLY A 435 -9.92 3.62 -31.29
CA GLY A 435 -10.47 2.85 -30.19
C GLY A 435 -11.92 3.20 -29.85
N THR A 436 -12.62 2.22 -29.30
CA THR A 436 -14.00 2.33 -28.84
C THR A 436 -14.04 2.58 -27.34
N PHE A 437 -14.82 3.57 -26.91
CA PHE A 437 -15.04 3.85 -25.49
C PHE A 437 -16.22 3.04 -24.98
N LYS A 438 -16.05 2.42 -23.81
CA LYS A 438 -17.00 1.51 -23.18
C LYS A 438 -17.17 1.85 -21.70
N ILE A 439 -18.38 1.67 -21.18
CA ILE A 439 -18.70 1.87 -19.75
C ILE A 439 -19.65 0.78 -19.26
N ILE A 440 -19.35 0.23 -18.07
CA ILE A 440 -20.26 -0.59 -17.27
C ILE A 440 -20.29 -0.02 -15.85
N GLY A 441 -21.48 0.07 -15.24
CA GLY A 441 -21.63 0.51 -13.86
C GLY A 441 -21.49 2.00 -13.68
N ASN A 442 -21.06 2.41 -12.49
CA ASN A 442 -20.79 3.81 -12.20
C ASN A 442 -19.32 4.00 -11.78
N PRO A 443 -18.35 3.75 -12.69
CA PRO A 443 -16.94 3.98 -12.41
C PRO A 443 -16.67 5.48 -12.16
N SER A 444 -15.49 5.75 -11.62
CA SER A 444 -15.01 7.12 -11.42
C SER A 444 -13.52 7.24 -11.71
N LEU A 445 -13.16 8.26 -12.48
CA LEU A 445 -11.77 8.67 -12.69
C LEU A 445 -11.15 9.35 -11.47
N GLY A 446 -11.97 9.81 -10.51
CA GLY A 446 -11.50 10.41 -9.26
C GLY A 446 -10.99 9.41 -8.24
N LEU A 447 -11.29 8.13 -8.43
CA LEU A 447 -10.85 7.03 -7.57
C LEU A 447 -10.66 5.76 -8.39
N VAL A 448 -9.60 5.72 -9.20
CA VAL A 448 -9.23 4.52 -9.96
C VAL A 448 -8.48 3.59 -9.00
N LYS A 449 -9.14 2.48 -8.63
CA LYS A 449 -8.56 1.47 -7.74
C LYS A 449 -7.83 0.36 -8.49
N SER A 450 -8.15 0.21 -9.76
CA SER A 450 -7.61 -0.86 -10.56
C SER A 450 -7.45 -0.47 -12.01
N VAL A 451 -6.31 -0.83 -12.57
CA VAL A 451 -6.01 -0.78 -14.00
C VAL A 451 -5.87 -2.21 -14.49
N MET A 452 -6.57 -2.56 -15.56
CA MET A 452 -6.43 -3.84 -16.24
C MET A 452 -6.07 -3.60 -17.69
N ILE A 453 -5.12 -4.38 -18.20
CA ILE A 453 -4.74 -4.39 -19.61
C ILE A 453 -4.97 -5.82 -20.10
N GLY A 454 -5.61 -5.99 -21.24
CA GLY A 454 -5.87 -7.32 -21.78
C GLY A 454 -5.92 -7.34 -23.30
N ILE A 455 -5.91 -8.57 -23.81
CA ILE A 455 -6.06 -8.90 -25.21
C ILE A 455 -7.40 -9.65 -25.33
N ARG A 456 -8.18 -9.28 -26.34
CA ARG A 456 -9.47 -9.87 -26.63
C ARG A 456 -9.50 -10.31 -28.08
N ASN A 457 -10.06 -11.50 -28.30
CA ASN A 457 -10.49 -11.95 -29.60
C ASN A 457 -11.98 -11.59 -29.71
N PRO A 458 -12.37 -10.54 -30.47
CA PRO A 458 -13.76 -10.18 -30.66
C PRO A 458 -14.54 -11.37 -31.20
N SER A 459 -15.84 -11.50 -30.86
CA SER A 459 -16.60 -12.64 -31.39
C SER A 459 -17.03 -12.43 -32.84
N ALA A 460 -17.04 -13.46 -33.68
CA ALA A 460 -17.70 -13.42 -35.00
C ALA A 460 -19.23 -13.48 -34.91
N ARG A 461 -19.77 -13.79 -33.73
CA ARG A 461 -21.20 -14.08 -33.56
C ARG A 461 -22.00 -12.79 -33.38
N ALA A 462 -22.96 -12.57 -34.28
CA ALA A 462 -23.88 -11.43 -34.23
C ALA A 462 -24.66 -11.33 -32.89
N GLU A 463 -24.91 -12.46 -32.23
CA GLU A 463 -25.59 -12.57 -30.93
C GLU A 463 -24.76 -12.00 -29.75
N CYS A 464 -23.46 -11.81 -29.98
CA CYS A 464 -22.48 -11.30 -29.01
C CYS A 464 -22.04 -9.86 -29.33
N ASN A 465 -22.80 -9.13 -30.16
CA ASN A 465 -22.34 -7.87 -30.79
C ASN A 465 -21.02 -8.04 -31.55
N GLY A 466 -20.88 -9.17 -32.24
CA GLY A 466 -19.64 -9.56 -32.90
C GLY A 466 -19.15 -8.57 -33.96
N ALA A 467 -17.83 -8.54 -34.15
CA ALA A 467 -17.23 -7.71 -35.18
C ALA A 467 -17.61 -8.27 -36.57
N PRO A 468 -18.17 -7.44 -37.48
CA PRO A 468 -18.73 -7.94 -38.74
C PRO A 468 -17.70 -8.55 -39.72
N ASN A 469 -16.41 -8.41 -39.44
CA ASN A 469 -15.30 -8.90 -40.24
C ASN A 469 -14.43 -9.93 -39.51
N ASP A 470 -14.88 -10.46 -38.37
CA ASP A 470 -14.11 -11.45 -37.61
C ASP A 470 -14.13 -12.84 -38.29
N ASP A 471 -13.02 -13.56 -38.18
CA ASP A 471 -12.82 -14.86 -38.82
C ASP A 471 -13.34 -16.04 -37.99
N GLY A 472 -13.65 -15.81 -36.71
CA GLY A 472 -14.17 -16.80 -35.76
C GLY A 472 -13.15 -17.88 -35.41
N LEU A 473 -11.86 -17.63 -35.62
CA LEU A 473 -10.76 -18.56 -35.34
C LEU A 473 -10.07 -18.24 -34.02
N ALA A 474 -9.30 -19.21 -33.52
CA ALA A 474 -8.46 -19.01 -32.35
C ALA A 474 -7.09 -18.45 -32.77
N HIS A 475 -6.64 -17.41 -32.08
CA HIS A 475 -5.44 -16.66 -32.45
C HIS A 475 -4.34 -16.76 -31.40
N SER A 476 -3.08 -16.69 -31.84
CA SER A 476 -1.91 -16.68 -30.96
C SER A 476 -1.08 -15.43 -31.22
N VAL A 477 -0.80 -14.67 -30.16
CA VAL A 477 -0.16 -13.35 -30.28
C VAL A 477 0.76 -13.10 -29.09
N GLU A 478 1.78 -12.30 -29.34
CA GLU A 478 2.54 -11.67 -28.27
C GLU A 478 2.41 -10.15 -28.36
N VAL A 479 2.00 -9.53 -27.25
CA VAL A 479 1.77 -8.08 -27.16
C VAL A 479 2.70 -7.48 -26.12
N TRP A 480 3.44 -6.43 -26.49
CA TRP A 480 4.25 -5.66 -25.54
C TRP A 480 3.53 -4.36 -25.21
N VAL A 481 3.47 -4.02 -23.93
CA VAL A 481 2.91 -2.75 -23.45
C VAL A 481 3.95 -2.00 -22.65
N ASN A 482 4.10 -0.71 -22.94
CA ASN A 482 5.14 0.11 -22.35
C ASN A 482 4.65 1.53 -22.03
N GLU A 483 5.33 2.17 -21.08
CA GLU A 483 5.18 3.59 -20.75
C GLU A 483 3.71 4.00 -20.53
N LEU A 484 2.99 3.24 -19.69
CA LEU A 484 1.65 3.64 -19.26
C LEU A 484 1.75 4.88 -18.37
N ARG A 485 1.32 6.03 -18.91
CA ARG A 485 1.42 7.33 -18.25
C ARG A 485 0.19 8.18 -18.46
N VAL A 486 0.02 9.15 -17.58
CA VAL A 486 -0.96 10.23 -17.72
C VAL A 486 -0.26 11.52 -18.10
N SER A 487 -0.91 12.37 -18.90
CA SER A 487 -0.32 13.60 -19.43
C SER A 487 -1.36 14.71 -19.61
N GLY A 488 -0.88 15.94 -19.78
CA GLY A 488 -1.72 17.13 -19.91
C GLY A 488 -2.35 17.51 -18.57
N LEU A 489 -1.57 18.14 -17.70
CA LEU A 489 -2.04 18.63 -16.41
C LEU A 489 -3.11 19.73 -16.61
N ASP A 490 -4.05 19.80 -15.66
CA ASP A 490 -4.94 20.95 -15.54
C ASP A 490 -4.18 22.15 -14.96
N GLU A 491 -3.83 23.12 -15.81
CA GLU A 491 -3.06 24.31 -15.47
C GLU A 491 -3.92 25.49 -14.98
N ARG A 492 -5.20 25.25 -14.64
CA ARG A 492 -6.07 26.29 -14.09
C ARG A 492 -5.49 26.86 -12.79
N GLY A 493 -5.40 28.19 -12.72
CA GLY A 493 -5.02 28.90 -11.51
C GLY A 493 -6.18 29.04 -10.53
N GLY A 494 -5.85 29.23 -9.25
CA GLY A 494 -6.81 29.59 -8.21
C GLY A 494 -6.60 31.01 -7.71
N VAL A 495 -7.65 31.60 -7.13
CA VAL A 495 -7.61 32.91 -6.45
C VAL A 495 -8.18 32.75 -5.06
N ALA A 496 -7.53 33.36 -4.08
CA ALA A 496 -8.08 33.52 -2.74
C ALA A 496 -8.03 34.99 -2.31
N ALA A 497 -9.08 35.43 -1.63
CA ALA A 497 -9.17 36.75 -1.03
C ALA A 497 -9.59 36.60 0.43
N THR A 498 -8.91 37.30 1.33
CA THR A 498 -9.29 37.39 2.74
C THR A 498 -9.43 38.85 3.12
N ALA A 499 -10.58 39.21 3.66
CA ALA A 499 -10.87 40.53 4.19
C ALA A 499 -11.10 40.41 5.69
N ARG A 500 -10.51 41.30 6.47
CA ARG A 500 -10.70 41.36 7.93
C ARG A 500 -10.82 42.81 8.34
N ALA A 501 -11.82 43.11 9.17
CA ALA A 501 -12.04 44.42 9.75
C ALA A 501 -12.30 44.27 11.26
N ASP A 502 -11.46 44.89 12.08
CA ASP A 502 -11.60 44.92 13.53
C ASP A 502 -11.94 46.35 13.98
N PHE A 503 -13.05 46.51 14.69
CA PHE A 503 -13.51 47.77 15.24
C PHE A 503 -13.43 47.73 16.77
N GLN A 504 -12.70 48.66 17.37
CA GLN A 504 -12.64 48.83 18.83
C GLN A 504 -13.47 50.04 19.25
N LEU A 505 -14.44 49.82 20.15
CA LEU A 505 -15.30 50.86 20.72
C LEU A 505 -14.80 51.24 22.12
N ALA A 506 -13.61 51.85 22.20
CA ALA A 506 -12.95 52.23 23.47
C ALA A 506 -13.01 51.10 24.53
N ASP A 507 -13.55 51.39 25.71
CA ASP A 507 -13.73 50.44 26.82
C ASP A 507 -15.06 49.66 26.77
N PHE A 508 -15.90 49.88 25.75
CA PHE A 508 -17.22 49.27 25.62
C PHE A 508 -17.16 47.88 24.97
N GLY A 509 -16.34 47.69 23.94
CA GLY A 509 -16.28 46.42 23.24
C GLY A 509 -15.50 46.42 21.94
N SER A 510 -15.48 45.28 21.27
CA SER A 510 -14.88 45.08 19.96
C SER A 510 -15.83 44.31 19.04
N LEU A 511 -15.75 44.60 17.74
CA LEU A 511 -16.49 43.92 16.69
C LEU A 511 -15.51 43.55 15.59
N SER A 512 -15.36 42.26 15.32
CA SER A 512 -14.51 41.74 14.26
C SER A 512 -15.35 41.09 13.18
N PHE A 513 -15.10 41.49 11.93
CA PHE A 513 -15.61 40.83 10.73
C PHE A 513 -14.44 40.18 10.01
N SER A 514 -14.60 38.94 9.59
CA SER A 514 -13.69 38.29 8.67
C SER A 514 -14.46 37.60 7.55
N GLY A 515 -13.93 37.66 6.34
CA GLY A 515 -14.48 37.01 5.16
C GLY A 515 -13.35 36.43 4.35
N ARG A 516 -13.52 35.19 3.89
CA ARG A 516 -12.54 34.50 3.05
C ARG A 516 -13.26 33.83 1.90
N VAL A 517 -12.77 34.05 0.69
CA VAL A 517 -13.23 33.35 -0.51
C VAL A 517 -12.01 32.72 -1.17
N SER A 518 -12.12 31.47 -1.58
CA SER A 518 -11.09 30.74 -2.30
C SER A 518 -11.73 29.98 -3.44
N SER A 519 -11.21 30.11 -4.65
CA SER A 519 -11.66 29.33 -5.78
C SER A 519 -11.05 27.92 -5.77
N ILE A 520 -11.63 27.04 -6.59
CA ILE A 520 -11.04 25.76 -6.99
C ILE A 520 -9.63 26.01 -7.58
N GLY A 521 -8.70 25.10 -7.32
CA GLY A 521 -7.30 25.15 -7.77
C GLY A 521 -6.36 25.97 -6.89
N TRP A 522 -6.87 26.67 -5.86
CA TRP A 522 -6.02 27.42 -4.93
C TRP A 522 -5.24 26.49 -3.99
N GLY A 523 -3.98 26.81 -3.72
CA GLY A 523 -3.10 26.01 -2.89
C GLY A 523 -1.77 26.70 -2.58
N GLY A 524 -0.95 26.07 -1.74
CA GLY A 524 0.43 26.50 -1.49
C GLY A 524 1.35 26.25 -2.68
N LEU A 525 2.51 26.92 -2.72
CA LEU A 525 3.52 26.73 -3.78
C LEU A 525 4.21 25.36 -3.73
N ASP A 526 4.24 24.76 -2.54
CA ASP A 526 4.82 23.45 -2.23
C ASP A 526 3.83 22.29 -2.46
N GLN A 527 2.54 22.60 -2.66
CA GLN A 527 1.51 21.59 -2.90
C GLN A 527 1.59 21.02 -4.31
N GLN A 528 1.54 19.69 -4.41
CA GLN A 528 1.37 19.00 -5.69
C GLN A 528 -0.01 19.32 -6.29
N LEU A 529 -0.16 19.12 -7.60
CA LEU A 529 -1.39 19.52 -8.31
C LEU A 529 -2.64 18.81 -7.79
N ASP A 530 -2.52 17.53 -7.43
CA ASP A 530 -3.58 16.70 -6.86
C ASP A 530 -4.01 17.11 -5.45
N GLN A 531 -3.14 17.82 -4.72
CA GLN A 531 -3.34 18.34 -3.36
C GLN A 531 -4.00 19.73 -3.33
N ARG A 532 -4.10 20.42 -4.47
CA ARG A 532 -4.75 21.74 -4.54
C ARG A 532 -6.25 21.64 -4.27
N ALA A 533 -6.85 22.76 -3.86
CA ALA A 533 -8.26 22.78 -3.49
C ALA A 533 -9.17 22.33 -4.65
N LYS A 534 -9.96 21.27 -4.44
CA LYS A 534 -11.01 20.80 -5.37
C LYS A 534 -12.39 21.35 -5.01
N GLU A 535 -12.42 22.34 -4.11
CA GLU A 535 -13.62 22.95 -3.58
C GLU A 535 -13.44 24.46 -3.56
N GLU A 536 -14.50 25.19 -3.89
CA GLU A 536 -14.60 26.61 -3.60
C GLU A 536 -15.02 26.79 -2.14
N ILE A 537 -14.31 27.64 -1.42
CA ILE A 537 -14.55 27.92 0.00
C ILE A 537 -15.05 29.35 0.14
N ILE A 538 -16.20 29.53 0.76
CA ILE A 538 -16.78 30.83 1.11
C ILE A 538 -17.02 30.82 2.62
N GLN A 539 -16.25 31.63 3.33
CA GLN A 539 -16.28 31.76 4.77
C GLN A 539 -16.59 33.20 5.14
N TYR A 540 -17.45 33.37 6.15
CA TYR A 540 -17.61 34.65 6.80
C TYR A 540 -17.88 34.44 8.28
N ASP A 541 -17.32 35.32 9.09
CA ASP A 541 -17.38 35.27 10.55
C ASP A 541 -17.55 36.69 11.08
N VAL A 542 -18.52 36.82 11.99
CA VAL A 542 -18.81 38.06 12.70
C VAL A 542 -18.77 37.73 14.18
N ALA A 543 -17.84 38.34 14.90
CA ALA A 543 -17.72 38.17 16.34
C ALA A 543 -17.73 39.52 17.05
N SER A 544 -18.45 39.60 18.16
CA SER A 544 -18.63 40.81 18.94
C SER A 544 -18.43 40.51 20.41
N ASN A 545 -17.61 41.31 21.09
CA ASN A 545 -17.41 41.30 22.52
C ASN A 545 -17.85 42.65 23.08
N VAL A 546 -18.87 42.67 23.93
CA VAL A 546 -19.46 43.91 24.46
C VAL A 546 -19.60 43.82 25.97
N GLU A 547 -19.16 44.86 26.68
CA GLU A 547 -19.35 45.02 28.12
C GLU A 547 -20.64 45.82 28.37
N LEU A 548 -21.77 45.10 28.47
CA LEU A 548 -23.09 45.71 28.68
C LEU A 548 -23.22 46.38 30.06
N GLY A 549 -22.31 46.10 31.00
CA GLY A 549 -22.23 46.78 32.30
C GLY A 549 -22.00 48.29 32.18
N LYS A 550 -21.37 48.76 31.10
CA LYS A 550 -21.08 50.18 30.85
C LYS A 550 -22.32 51.04 30.57
N PHE A 551 -23.48 50.43 30.29
CA PHE A 551 -24.75 51.17 30.17
C PHE A 551 -25.33 51.61 31.52
N PHE A 552 -24.83 51.06 32.62
CA PHE A 552 -25.24 51.40 33.98
C PHE A 552 -24.26 52.39 34.62
N PRO A 553 -24.68 53.22 35.58
CA PRO A 553 -23.77 54.11 36.30
C PRO A 553 -22.62 53.34 36.96
N GLU A 554 -21.40 53.88 36.97
CA GLU A 554 -20.21 53.21 37.55
C GLU A 554 -20.43 52.77 39.00
N ASN A 555 -21.22 53.54 39.76
CA ASN A 555 -21.59 53.24 41.15
C ASN A 555 -22.40 51.94 41.31
N SER A 556 -22.96 51.39 40.23
CA SER A 556 -23.67 50.11 40.23
C SER A 556 -22.71 48.91 40.35
N GLY A 557 -21.46 49.06 39.88
CA GLY A 557 -20.44 48.00 39.86
C GLY A 557 -20.81 46.79 39.01
N LEU A 558 -21.79 46.88 38.12
CA LEU A 558 -22.27 45.74 37.35
C LEU A 558 -21.31 45.43 36.18
N ARG A 559 -20.88 44.18 36.07
CA ARG A 559 -20.15 43.66 34.89
C ARG A 559 -20.99 42.63 34.18
N ILE A 560 -21.24 42.86 32.90
CA ILE A 560 -21.99 42.00 32.01
C ILE A 560 -21.21 41.85 30.68
N PRO A 561 -20.17 40.99 30.65
CA PRO A 561 -19.50 40.64 29.41
C PRO A 561 -20.42 39.78 28.53
N PHE A 562 -20.69 40.26 27.33
CA PHE A 562 -21.51 39.60 26.32
C PHE A 562 -20.66 39.31 25.07
N PHE A 563 -20.67 38.05 24.64
CA PHE A 563 -20.04 37.60 23.41
C PHE A 563 -21.10 37.06 22.46
N PHE A 564 -21.01 37.49 21.21
CA PHE A 564 -21.83 36.98 20.11
C PHE A 564 -20.91 36.58 18.96
N GLN A 565 -21.16 35.41 18.37
CA GLN A 565 -20.50 34.98 17.14
C GLN A 565 -21.50 34.36 16.18
N PHE A 566 -21.36 34.72 14.91
CA PHE A 566 -22.01 34.05 13.81
C PHE A 566 -20.95 33.76 12.74
N SER A 567 -20.77 32.48 12.44
CA SER A 567 -19.81 32.00 11.45
C SER A 567 -20.49 31.04 10.49
N GLN A 568 -20.20 31.15 9.20
CA GLN A 568 -20.67 30.22 8.18
C GLN A 568 -19.52 29.86 7.23
N ASP A 569 -19.27 28.56 7.08
CA ASP A 569 -18.33 27.95 6.13
C ASP A 569 -19.15 27.21 5.08
N ILE A 570 -19.07 27.64 3.82
CA ILE A 570 -19.70 26.97 2.67
C ILE A 570 -18.58 26.44 1.79
N ARG A 571 -18.63 25.14 1.49
CA ARG A 571 -17.73 24.48 0.55
C ARG A 571 -18.51 23.90 -0.61
N ASN A 572 -18.21 24.38 -1.80
CA ASN A 572 -18.81 23.93 -3.05
C ASN A 572 -17.80 23.02 -3.77
N PRO A 573 -18.05 21.71 -3.85
CA PRO A 573 -17.12 20.83 -4.55
C PRO A 573 -17.14 21.08 -6.05
N GLN A 574 -16.00 20.92 -6.71
CA GLN A 574 -15.89 20.98 -8.17
C GLN A 574 -16.67 19.83 -8.82
N PHE A 575 -16.52 18.63 -8.26
CA PHE A 575 -17.11 17.40 -8.76
C PHE A 575 -18.30 16.98 -7.89
N ASP A 576 -19.22 16.21 -8.46
CA ASP A 576 -20.32 15.63 -7.70
C ASP A 576 -19.80 14.62 -6.66
N PRO A 577 -20.19 14.71 -5.37
CA PRO A 577 -19.74 13.79 -4.33
C PRO A 577 -20.15 12.31 -4.54
N TYR A 578 -21.19 12.05 -5.32
CA TYR A 578 -21.66 10.71 -5.66
C TYR A 578 -21.10 10.22 -7.01
N ASP A 579 -20.67 11.15 -7.86
CA ASP A 579 -20.05 10.92 -9.16
C ASP A 579 -18.76 11.75 -9.25
N LEU A 580 -17.68 11.25 -8.63
CA LEU A 580 -16.46 12.05 -8.41
C LEU A 580 -15.79 12.53 -9.71
N ASP A 581 -16.18 12.02 -10.88
CA ASP A 581 -15.65 12.38 -12.20
C ASP A 581 -16.52 13.37 -13.00
N VAL A 582 -17.75 13.65 -12.56
CA VAL A 582 -18.64 14.62 -13.23
C VAL A 582 -18.56 15.97 -12.52
N GLU A 583 -18.37 17.06 -13.26
CA GLU A 583 -18.39 18.39 -12.66
C GLU A 583 -19.81 18.74 -12.16
N LEU A 584 -19.91 19.22 -10.91
CA LEU A 584 -21.19 19.58 -10.30
C LEU A 584 -21.90 20.67 -11.13
N LYS A 585 -21.14 21.63 -11.67
CA LYS A 585 -21.67 22.70 -12.53
C LYS A 585 -22.33 22.17 -13.79
N GLU A 586 -21.73 21.17 -14.43
CA GLU A 586 -22.26 20.52 -15.63
C GLU A 586 -23.58 19.80 -15.30
N LYS A 587 -23.59 18.97 -14.26
CA LYS A 587 -24.80 18.27 -13.81
C LYS A 587 -25.96 19.22 -13.45
N LEU A 588 -25.65 20.36 -12.81
CA LEU A 588 -26.64 21.39 -12.50
C LEU A 588 -27.19 22.08 -13.77
N ASN A 589 -26.34 22.33 -14.77
CA ASN A 589 -26.75 22.95 -16.03
C ASN A 589 -27.62 22.01 -16.88
N GLU A 590 -27.32 20.71 -16.88
CA GLU A 590 -28.09 19.69 -17.61
C GLU A 590 -29.46 19.40 -16.98
N THR A 591 -29.64 19.67 -15.69
CA THR A 591 -30.90 19.46 -14.98
C THR A 591 -31.90 20.58 -15.32
N PRO A 592 -33.00 20.32 -16.06
CA PRO A 592 -33.91 21.37 -16.52
C PRO A 592 -34.82 21.90 -15.40
N ASP A 593 -35.18 21.04 -14.45
CA ASP A 593 -36.07 21.37 -13.33
C ASP A 593 -35.33 22.19 -12.26
N PRO A 594 -35.76 23.42 -11.95
CA PRO A 594 -35.17 24.25 -10.91
C PRO A 594 -35.19 23.60 -9.52
N HIS A 595 -36.25 22.85 -9.18
CA HIS A 595 -36.36 22.22 -7.87
C HIS A 595 -35.36 21.06 -7.71
N ALA A 596 -35.25 20.20 -8.72
CA ALA A 596 -34.22 19.16 -8.76
C ALA A 596 -32.80 19.77 -8.71
N ARG A 597 -32.57 20.89 -9.39
CA ARG A 597 -31.27 21.59 -9.40
C ARG A 597 -30.86 22.10 -8.01
N ASP A 598 -31.80 22.73 -7.29
CA ASP A 598 -31.52 23.22 -5.94
C ASP A 598 -31.29 22.06 -4.97
N SER A 599 -32.03 20.96 -5.11
CA SER A 599 -31.82 19.72 -4.34
C SER A 599 -30.43 19.11 -4.59
N ILE A 600 -29.98 19.03 -5.85
CA ILE A 600 -28.64 18.51 -6.18
C ILE A 600 -27.55 19.39 -5.57
N ARG A 601 -27.71 20.73 -5.65
CA ARG A 601 -26.76 21.68 -5.06
C ARG A 601 -26.67 21.51 -3.55
N GLU A 602 -27.80 21.45 -2.87
CA GLU A 602 -27.83 21.29 -1.41
C GLU A 602 -27.25 19.93 -0.96
N GLN A 603 -27.46 18.88 -1.74
CA GLN A 603 -26.88 17.56 -1.48
C GLN A 603 -25.36 17.54 -1.70
N ALA A 604 -24.82 18.34 -2.61
CA ALA A 604 -23.39 18.36 -2.90
C ALA A 604 -22.58 19.27 -1.96
N GLN A 605 -23.18 20.34 -1.44
CA GLN A 605 -22.50 21.33 -0.61
C GLN A 605 -22.21 20.83 0.80
N THR A 606 -21.02 21.16 1.31
CA THR A 606 -20.73 21.06 2.74
C THR A 606 -20.91 22.44 3.37
N VAL A 607 -21.78 22.55 4.37
CA VAL A 607 -22.04 23.82 5.06
C VAL A 607 -21.93 23.61 6.56
N THR A 608 -21.17 24.46 7.24
CA THR A 608 -21.11 24.52 8.71
C THR A 608 -21.48 25.92 9.17
N THR A 609 -22.43 26.03 10.09
CA THR A 609 -22.88 27.29 10.69
C THR A 609 -22.70 27.21 12.19
N ILE A 610 -22.03 28.20 12.77
CA ILE A 610 -21.81 28.31 14.22
C ILE A 610 -22.50 29.58 14.70
N LYS A 611 -23.35 29.44 15.72
CA LYS A 611 -24.03 30.54 16.42
C LYS A 611 -23.68 30.43 17.89
N SER A 612 -22.99 31.42 18.43
CA SER A 612 -22.62 31.46 19.85
C SER A 612 -23.09 32.75 20.52
N LEU A 613 -23.67 32.60 21.70
CA LEU A 613 -24.23 33.66 22.54
C LEU A 613 -23.84 33.40 23.99
N ASN A 614 -22.85 34.13 24.49
CA ASN A 614 -22.22 33.84 25.78
C ASN A 614 -22.22 35.07 26.69
N PHE A 615 -22.86 34.95 27.85
CA PHE A 615 -22.72 35.85 28.99
C PHE A 615 -21.78 35.18 29.99
N THR A 616 -20.56 35.70 30.12
CA THR A 616 -19.55 35.07 30.98
C THR A 616 -19.33 35.88 32.23
N ASN A 617 -19.41 35.22 33.39
CA ASN A 617 -19.05 35.83 34.67
C ASN A 617 -19.78 37.16 34.94
N VAL A 618 -21.08 37.18 34.67
CA VAL A 618 -21.96 38.31 34.98
C VAL A 618 -22.02 38.45 36.49
N ARG A 619 -21.53 39.56 37.02
CA ARG A 619 -21.39 39.76 38.47
C ARG A 619 -21.54 41.23 38.83
N LYS A 620 -21.79 41.46 40.12
CA LYS A 620 -21.75 42.80 40.71
C LYS A 620 -20.48 42.97 41.53
N GLU A 621 -19.65 43.93 41.17
CA GLU A 621 -18.49 44.32 41.95
C GLU A 621 -18.87 45.21 43.13
N ARG A 622 -18.10 45.11 44.21
CA ARG A 622 -18.34 45.90 45.42
C ARG A 622 -17.84 47.32 45.22
N THR A 623 -18.74 48.28 45.11
CA THR A 623 -18.40 49.71 44.92
C THR A 623 -18.08 50.46 46.22
N ARG A 624 -18.38 49.87 47.38
CA ARG A 624 -18.11 50.44 48.72
C ARG A 624 -17.24 49.47 49.54
N GLN A 625 -15.93 49.72 49.56
CA GLN A 625 -14.94 48.86 50.25
C GLN A 625 -14.99 48.96 51.80
N ASP A 626 -15.64 49.99 52.31
CA ASP A 626 -15.82 50.31 53.73
C ASP A 626 -16.86 49.42 54.43
N LYS A 627 -17.77 48.82 53.68
CA LYS A 627 -18.79 47.91 54.24
C LYS A 627 -18.26 46.48 54.37
N LYS A 628 -18.54 45.86 55.52
CA LYS A 628 -18.22 44.45 55.77
C LYS A 628 -19.02 43.56 54.82
N PRO A 629 -18.38 42.57 54.16
CA PRO A 629 -19.08 41.67 53.27
C PRO A 629 -20.01 40.74 54.03
N MET A 630 -21.28 40.74 53.64
CA MET A 630 -22.31 39.90 54.23
C MET A 630 -22.56 38.67 53.33
N PRO A 631 -22.96 37.52 53.92
CA PRO A 631 -23.22 36.31 53.14
C PRO A 631 -24.29 36.49 52.05
N TRP A 632 -25.27 37.36 52.28
CA TRP A 632 -26.37 37.65 51.35
C TRP A 632 -26.07 38.77 50.34
N ASP A 633 -24.83 39.27 50.27
CA ASP A 633 -24.47 40.28 49.27
C ASP A 633 -24.56 39.70 47.86
N VAL A 634 -25.27 40.38 46.97
CA VAL A 634 -25.37 40.01 45.54
C VAL A 634 -24.00 39.95 44.86
N ALA A 635 -23.01 40.68 45.38
CA ALA A 635 -21.64 40.67 44.89
C ALA A 635 -20.89 39.34 45.11
N ASN A 636 -21.46 38.42 45.89
CA ASN A 636 -20.92 37.08 46.08
C ASN A 636 -21.35 36.13 44.96
N PHE A 637 -22.31 36.51 44.10
CA PHE A 637 -22.82 35.67 43.02
C PHE A 637 -22.21 36.07 41.67
N SER A 638 -21.86 35.06 40.87
CA SER A 638 -21.56 35.22 39.43
C SER A 638 -22.39 34.24 38.61
N LEU A 639 -22.95 34.75 37.51
CA LEU A 639 -23.77 33.99 36.58
C LEU A 639 -23.04 33.86 35.25
N THR A 640 -23.00 32.65 34.70
CA THR A 640 -22.55 32.39 33.32
C THR A 640 -23.67 31.68 32.57
N TYR A 641 -24.00 32.18 31.39
CA TYR A 641 -24.92 31.52 30.47
C TYR A 641 -24.30 31.49 29.08
N ALA A 642 -24.16 30.32 28.49
CA ALA A 642 -23.62 30.12 27.16
C ALA A 642 -24.59 29.29 26.32
N TYR A 643 -24.83 29.76 25.10
CA TYR A 643 -25.60 29.08 24.08
C TYR A 643 -24.72 28.93 22.85
N ASP A 644 -24.48 27.69 22.46
CA ASP A 644 -23.72 27.37 21.27
C ASP A 644 -24.57 26.44 20.40
N GLN A 645 -24.68 26.77 19.11
CA GLN A 645 -25.36 25.95 18.12
C GLN A 645 -24.42 25.75 16.93
N THR A 646 -24.13 24.49 16.61
CA THR A 646 -23.41 24.10 15.40
C THR A 646 -24.36 23.33 14.52
N GLU A 647 -24.60 23.85 13.33
CA GLU A 647 -25.39 23.21 12.27
C GLU A 647 -24.43 22.82 11.16
N SER A 648 -24.36 21.53 10.81
CA SER A 648 -23.60 21.06 9.65
C SER A 648 -24.43 20.20 8.72
N ARG A 649 -24.17 20.29 7.43
CA ARG A 649 -24.69 19.38 6.40
C ARG A 649 -23.60 19.10 5.38
N ASP A 650 -23.64 17.90 4.82
CA ASP A 650 -22.70 17.44 3.80
C ASP A 650 -23.40 16.41 2.88
N PRO A 651 -22.69 15.78 1.93
CA PRO A 651 -23.29 14.77 1.04
C PRO A 651 -23.75 13.48 1.73
N ILE A 652 -23.33 13.21 2.97
CA ILE A 652 -23.74 12.02 3.72
C ILE A 652 -24.82 12.38 4.75
N ILE A 653 -24.68 13.54 5.38
CA ILE A 653 -25.49 14.06 6.47
C ILE A 653 -26.41 15.15 5.91
N GLU A 654 -27.72 14.89 5.96
CA GLU A 654 -28.74 15.87 5.58
C GLU A 654 -28.70 17.08 6.52
N GLN A 655 -28.59 16.80 7.81
CA GLN A 655 -28.59 17.80 8.86
C GLN A 655 -27.97 17.22 10.14
N ASP A 656 -26.99 17.90 10.73
CA ASP A 656 -26.47 17.65 12.07
C ASP A 656 -26.56 18.94 12.87
N VAL A 657 -27.35 18.94 13.94
CA VAL A 657 -27.56 20.13 14.80
C VAL A 657 -27.15 19.80 16.22
N LEU A 658 -26.01 20.35 16.64
CA LEU A 658 -25.54 20.31 18.02
C LEU A 658 -25.95 21.60 18.72
N THR A 659 -26.87 21.51 19.66
CA THR A 659 -27.26 22.62 20.54
C THR A 659 -26.74 22.39 21.95
N ARG A 660 -26.03 23.37 22.49
CA ARG A 660 -25.51 23.35 23.85
C ARG A 660 -26.01 24.56 24.63
N HIS A 661 -26.60 24.30 25.79
CA HIS A 661 -26.89 25.32 26.78
C HIS A 661 -26.08 25.03 28.03
N ARG A 662 -25.24 25.99 28.44
CA ARG A 662 -24.48 25.91 29.69
C ARG A 662 -24.91 27.06 30.58
N ALA A 663 -25.39 26.75 31.78
CA ALA A 663 -25.72 27.74 32.80
C ALA A 663 -24.94 27.41 34.06
N ALA A 664 -24.15 28.34 34.56
CA ALA A 664 -23.43 28.21 35.82
C ALA A 664 -23.77 29.36 36.76
N LEU A 665 -24.01 29.03 38.02
CA LEU A 665 -24.15 29.99 39.10
C LEU A 665 -23.09 29.66 40.15
N ASP A 666 -22.19 30.59 40.36
CA ASP A 666 -21.19 30.49 41.41
C ASP A 666 -21.53 31.47 42.53
N TYR A 667 -21.34 31.02 43.75
CA TYR A 667 -21.42 31.78 44.98
C TYR A 667 -20.08 31.67 45.69
N GLN A 668 -19.42 32.80 45.91
CA GLN A 668 -18.18 32.87 46.65
C GLN A 668 -18.32 33.89 47.77
N TYR A 669 -18.38 33.40 49.00
CA TYR A 669 -18.32 34.23 50.19
C TYR A 669 -16.97 34.06 50.88
N GLN A 670 -16.36 35.19 51.21
CA GLN A 670 -15.13 35.24 51.99
C GLN A 670 -15.30 36.29 53.07
N ARG A 671 -14.92 35.94 54.30
CA ARG A 671 -14.97 36.86 55.44
C ARG A 671 -13.58 37.09 56.00
N LYS A 672 -13.39 38.26 56.62
CA LYS A 672 -12.19 38.51 57.42
C LYS A 672 -12.25 37.64 58.69
N VAL A 673 -11.28 36.75 58.84
CA VAL A 673 -11.20 35.81 59.98
C VAL A 673 -11.05 36.60 61.28
N LYS A 674 -11.86 36.25 62.28
CA LYS A 674 -11.78 36.82 63.64
C LYS A 674 -11.77 35.67 64.63
N TYR A 675 -10.59 35.41 65.20
CA TYR A 675 -10.40 34.40 66.23
C TYR A 675 -10.87 34.92 67.58
N ILE A 676 -11.57 34.08 68.34
CA ILE A 676 -11.95 34.35 69.73
C ILE A 676 -10.89 33.70 70.63
N GLU A 677 -10.34 34.48 71.56
CA GLU A 677 -9.30 34.06 72.50
C GLU A 677 -9.87 34.11 73.94
N PRO A 678 -10.65 33.11 74.37
CA PRO A 678 -11.47 33.18 75.57
C PRO A 678 -10.66 33.34 76.87
N LEU A 679 -9.43 32.84 76.92
CA LEU A 679 -8.59 32.81 78.13
C LEU A 679 -7.45 33.83 78.09
N LYS A 680 -7.43 34.72 77.09
CA LYS A 680 -6.35 35.71 76.89
C LYS A 680 -6.14 36.64 78.07
N ASN A 681 -7.23 37.01 78.75
CA ASN A 681 -7.24 37.98 79.85
C ASN A 681 -7.52 37.33 81.22
N ALA A 682 -7.69 36.01 81.28
CA ALA A 682 -8.12 35.31 82.49
C ALA A 682 -6.95 34.78 83.35
N ILE A 683 -5.73 34.75 82.80
CA ILE A 683 -4.55 34.20 83.46
C ILE A 683 -3.40 35.20 83.26
N GLU A 684 -2.72 35.62 84.33
CA GLU A 684 -1.49 36.42 84.24
C GLU A 684 -0.44 35.69 83.39
N LYS A 685 0.42 36.45 82.71
CA LYS A 685 1.36 35.98 81.68
C LYS A 685 2.42 34.99 82.21
N ASP A 686 2.02 33.76 82.50
CA ASP A 686 2.91 32.66 82.84
C ASP A 686 3.39 31.95 81.56
N LYS A 687 4.71 31.74 81.45
CA LYS A 687 5.37 31.09 80.32
C LYS A 687 4.90 29.64 80.13
N TYR A 688 4.50 28.96 81.21
CA TYR A 688 4.07 27.55 81.20
C TYR A 688 2.58 27.37 80.84
N LEU A 689 1.76 28.41 80.91
CA LEU A 689 0.32 28.39 80.59
C LEU A 689 0.00 29.01 79.21
N LYS A 690 1.02 29.20 78.35
CA LYS A 690 0.86 29.70 76.97
C LYS A 690 -0.04 28.83 76.11
N PHE A 691 -0.10 27.52 76.35
CA PHE A 691 -0.99 26.62 75.60
C PHE A 691 -2.47 26.91 75.88
N ILE A 692 -2.81 27.37 77.10
CA ILE A 692 -4.16 27.72 77.52
C ILE A 692 -4.52 29.14 77.08
N THR A 693 -3.62 30.09 77.31
CA THR A 693 -3.83 31.50 76.93
C THR A 693 -3.75 31.74 75.42
N GLY A 694 -3.11 30.84 74.67
CA GLY A 694 -3.03 30.84 73.22
C GLY A 694 -4.18 30.09 72.52
N MET A 695 -5.09 29.47 73.28
CA MET A 695 -6.29 28.85 72.72
C MET A 695 -7.11 29.91 72.00
N ASN A 696 -7.23 29.72 70.70
CA ASN A 696 -8.01 30.56 69.82
C ASN A 696 -8.89 29.63 69.00
N PHE A 697 -10.15 30.00 68.86
CA PHE A 697 -11.06 29.24 68.03
C PHE A 697 -11.84 30.18 67.12
N ASN A 698 -12.11 29.66 65.93
CA ASN A 698 -12.85 30.36 64.91
C ASN A 698 -14.26 29.74 64.80
N PRO A 699 -15.31 30.42 65.29
CA PRO A 699 -16.65 29.82 65.31
C PRO A 699 -17.34 29.79 63.93
N LEU A 700 -16.77 30.43 62.90
CA LEU A 700 -17.37 30.55 61.58
C LEU A 700 -16.35 30.25 60.47
N PRO A 701 -16.73 29.52 59.40
CA PRO A 701 -15.86 29.28 58.24
C PRO A 701 -15.27 30.55 57.64
N ASN A 702 -14.11 30.43 57.00
CA ASN A 702 -13.38 31.55 56.39
C ASN A 702 -13.94 31.90 55.03
N SER A 703 -14.19 30.88 54.22
CA SER A 703 -14.87 31.00 52.95
C SER A 703 -15.81 29.84 52.71
N PHE A 704 -16.85 30.14 51.96
CA PHE A 704 -17.75 29.15 51.42
C PHE A 704 -17.92 29.44 49.93
N GLY A 705 -17.50 28.49 49.12
CA GLY A 705 -17.72 28.44 47.69
C GLY A 705 -18.83 27.43 47.38
N PHE A 706 -19.76 27.81 46.52
CA PHE A 706 -20.75 26.92 45.96
C PHE A 706 -20.85 27.20 44.47
N SER A 707 -20.67 26.19 43.64
CA SER A 707 -20.91 26.30 42.20
C SER A 707 -21.94 25.27 41.78
N THR A 708 -22.88 25.69 40.94
CA THR A 708 -23.82 24.81 40.27
C THR A 708 -23.76 25.06 38.78
N GLU A 709 -23.48 24.02 38.01
CA GLU A 709 -23.39 24.05 36.55
C GLU A 709 -24.40 23.08 35.93
N LEU A 710 -25.18 23.58 34.99
CA LEU A 710 -26.09 22.83 34.13
C LEU A 710 -25.50 22.85 32.71
N ASP A 711 -25.14 21.71 32.15
CA ASP A 711 -24.68 21.56 30.76
C ASP A 711 -25.65 20.62 30.03
N ARG A 712 -26.51 21.21 29.19
CA ARG A 712 -27.44 20.50 28.32
C ARG A 712 -26.88 20.47 26.92
N ARG A 713 -26.61 19.27 26.40
CA ARG A 713 -26.22 19.03 25.00
C ARG A 713 -27.30 18.21 24.32
N PHE A 714 -27.72 18.67 23.15
CA PHE A 714 -28.69 17.99 22.31
C PHE A 714 -28.13 17.96 20.90
N ASN A 715 -27.80 16.77 20.41
CA ASN A 715 -27.42 16.54 19.02
C ASN A 715 -28.54 15.83 18.28
N GLU A 716 -28.85 16.31 17.09
CA GLU A 716 -29.76 15.68 16.14
C GLU A 716 -29.02 15.48 14.83
N THR A 717 -28.75 14.22 14.45
CA THR A 717 -28.04 13.87 13.21
C THR A 717 -28.99 13.10 12.30
N LYS A 718 -29.21 13.60 11.09
CA LYS A 718 -30.05 12.99 10.06
C LYS A 718 -29.22 12.62 8.84
N TYR A 719 -29.18 11.34 8.50
CA TYR A 719 -28.43 10.82 7.35
C TYR A 719 -29.27 10.77 6.08
N ARG A 720 -28.66 11.02 4.91
CA ARG A 720 -29.35 10.99 3.61
C ARG A 720 -29.66 9.57 3.10
N PHE A 721 -28.93 8.55 3.57
CA PHE A 721 -28.91 7.21 2.95
C PHE A 721 -29.76 6.10 3.59
N ALA A 722 -30.60 6.40 4.58
CA ALA A 722 -31.35 5.38 5.32
C ALA A 722 -32.86 5.37 5.00
N GLY A 723 -33.23 4.84 3.82
CA GLY A 723 -34.58 4.40 3.46
C GLY A 723 -35.69 5.47 3.40
N THR A 724 -36.91 5.06 3.06
CA THR A 724 -38.09 5.93 2.95
C THR A 724 -38.70 6.32 4.30
N ASN A 725 -38.22 5.76 5.42
CA ASN A 725 -38.77 6.06 6.75
C ASN A 725 -37.81 6.94 7.57
N PRO A 726 -38.18 8.20 7.85
CA PRO A 726 -37.38 9.15 8.65
C PRO A 726 -37.05 8.68 10.07
N LEU A 727 -37.74 7.67 10.60
CA LEU A 727 -37.43 7.13 11.93
C LEU A 727 -36.10 6.37 11.98
N PHE A 728 -35.62 5.83 10.86
CA PHE A 728 -34.36 5.07 10.81
C PHE A 728 -33.14 5.90 10.37
N ASN A 729 -33.36 7.16 9.98
CA ASN A 729 -32.30 8.03 9.48
C ASN A 729 -31.89 9.14 10.45
N THR A 730 -32.66 9.37 11.52
CA THR A 730 -32.42 10.43 12.50
C THR A 730 -31.99 9.86 13.85
N TYR A 731 -30.86 10.33 14.36
CA TYR A 731 -30.26 9.93 15.63
C TYR A 731 -30.26 11.12 16.60
N PHE A 732 -30.71 10.87 17.82
CA PHE A 732 -30.74 11.88 18.88
C PHE A 732 -29.75 11.51 19.97
N ASN A 733 -28.78 12.40 20.24
CA ASN A 733 -27.91 12.29 21.40
C ASN A 733 -28.29 13.38 22.42
N LYS A 734 -28.77 12.97 23.59
CA LYS A 734 -29.21 13.88 24.64
C LYS A 734 -28.36 13.67 25.88
N GLN A 735 -27.68 14.73 26.30
CA GLN A 735 -26.90 14.73 27.52
C GLN A 735 -27.30 15.92 28.37
N PHE A 736 -27.63 15.66 29.64
CA PHE A 736 -27.92 16.70 30.61
C PHE A 736 -27.09 16.43 31.86
N LEU A 737 -26.06 17.23 32.06
CA LEU A 737 -25.20 17.16 33.24
C LEU A 737 -25.58 18.28 34.21
N TRP A 738 -25.71 17.92 35.47
CA TRP A 738 -25.86 18.87 36.56
C TRP A 738 -24.78 18.62 37.59
N ASN A 739 -23.76 19.47 37.57
CA ASN A 739 -22.64 19.41 38.50
C ASN A 739 -22.85 20.43 39.62
N ARG A 740 -22.53 20.02 40.84
CA ARG A 740 -22.51 20.92 42.01
C ARG A 740 -21.22 20.70 42.77
N SER A 741 -20.52 21.77 43.11
CA SER A 741 -19.33 21.73 43.95
C SER A 741 -19.52 22.63 45.17
N TYR A 742 -18.93 22.19 46.27
CA TYR A 742 -18.93 22.91 47.54
C TYR A 742 -17.49 22.99 48.01
N ASP A 743 -17.06 24.19 48.35
CA ASP A 743 -15.76 24.48 48.91
C ASP A 743 -15.96 25.14 50.27
N LEU A 744 -15.43 24.52 51.32
CA LEU A 744 -15.53 25.06 52.67
C LEU A 744 -14.12 25.15 53.25
N GLN A 745 -13.60 26.37 53.31
CA GLN A 745 -12.35 26.63 54.02
C GLN A 745 -12.68 27.09 55.44
N TRP A 746 -12.24 26.32 56.43
CA TRP A 746 -12.45 26.65 57.84
C TRP A 746 -11.17 26.41 58.64
N ASP A 747 -10.42 27.49 58.85
CA ASP A 747 -9.31 27.47 59.80
C ASP A 747 -9.92 27.54 61.20
N LEU A 748 -10.00 26.40 61.89
CA LEU A 748 -10.57 26.26 63.22
C LEU A 748 -9.74 27.02 64.26
N THR A 749 -8.42 27.09 64.04
CA THR A 749 -7.48 27.85 64.87
C THR A 749 -6.47 28.54 63.96
N ARG A 750 -5.65 29.46 64.49
CA ARG A 750 -4.57 30.08 63.70
C ARG A 750 -3.57 29.08 63.11
N ASN A 751 -3.55 27.84 63.62
CA ASN A 751 -2.62 26.78 63.25
C ASN A 751 -3.33 25.53 62.68
N LEU A 752 -4.65 25.57 62.45
CA LEU A 752 -5.47 24.47 61.92
C LEU A 752 -6.50 24.98 60.93
#